data_AF-A0A8T7BK40-F1
#
_entry.id   AF-A0A8T7BK40-F1
#
_cell.length_a   1.000
_cell.length_b   1.000
_cell.length_c   1.000
_cell.angle_alpha   90.00
_cell.angle_beta   90.00
_cell.angle_gamma   90.00
#
_symmetry.space_group_name_H-M   'P 1'
#
loop_
_entity.id
_entity.type
_entity.pdbx_description
1 polymer ?
#
loop_
_entity_poly.entity_id
_entity_poly.type
_entity_poly.pdbx_seq_one_letter_code
_entity_poly.pdbx_strand_id
1 'polypeptide(L)'
;MEERLANGKAVYMSNCAACHQAEGQGLPGAFPPLAKSDYLSGDRKQALKAAMFGLSGPITVNGQQYNAVMPSMGYLADQQLADVLTYVLKSWGNEGAAVSVAEVAALRAETGKTDRAEGERHAGTSEGALRYQGTPSAIDPAQVTTGTKVIEEAALTDQQFADATQLYFERCAGCHGVLRKGATGKALTADLMLEKGTDYIKALITYGSPAGMPNWGTSGELTEEQIDVMARFLQQPPPMPPEFGMPEMRASWKLRVPPEERPKKPQHDRDVDNFFAVTLRDAGQVAIIDGDTKEIVSILPTGYAVHISRPSASGRYVFTIGRDAKVDMIDLWMNPPAIVAEIKVGLEARSVETSKYKGFEDKLAIAGAYWPPQYVIMDGDTLEPKKIVSTRGMTVDTQEYHPEPRVAAIVASHEHPEFIVNVKETGHILLVNYEDINNLSVTDIEAAKFLHDGGWDRTHRYFLTAANQSDKIAVIDSRERKLTALIHAEKTPHPGRGANLDDPKYGPVWVTSALGNADITFIGTDPEKHKQHAWKVVRVLQGQGGGSVFVKSHPTSTNLWVDSPLNPDADISQSVAVFDVNNLEAGYEVLPIAEWADLGEGPKRVVQPEFNKAGDEVWFSVWNGKEQNSAIVIVDDKTRKLKHVIKGVEMVTPTGKFNIYNTVNDVY
;
A
#
# COMPACT_ATOMS: atom_id res chain seq x y z
N MET A 1 11.92 -22.82 38.03
CA MET A 1 11.23 -21.54 38.35
C MET A 1 12.12 -20.35 38.01
N GLU A 2 13.39 -20.36 38.39
CA GLU A 2 14.33 -19.26 38.11
C GLU A 2 14.54 -19.00 36.61
N GLU A 3 14.84 -20.04 35.82
CA GLU A 3 14.91 -19.98 34.36
C GLU A 3 13.61 -19.45 33.73
N ARG A 4 12.48 -19.87 34.29
CA ARG A 4 11.15 -19.46 33.86
C ARG A 4 10.89 -17.96 34.07
N LEU A 5 11.34 -17.43 35.21
CA LEU A 5 11.27 -16.00 35.51
C LEU A 5 12.23 -15.20 34.64
N ALA A 6 13.40 -15.75 34.30
CA ALA A 6 14.34 -15.11 33.37
C ALA A 6 13.75 -15.02 31.95
N ASN A 7 13.16 -16.11 31.45
CA ASN A 7 12.46 -16.14 30.17
C ASN A 7 11.26 -15.19 30.16
N GLY A 8 10.45 -15.24 31.23
CA GLY A 8 9.32 -14.35 31.41
C GLY A 8 9.71 -12.87 31.46
N LYS A 9 10.85 -12.54 32.11
CA LYS A 9 11.41 -11.19 32.12
C LYS A 9 11.85 -10.74 30.73
N ALA A 10 12.52 -11.60 29.96
CA ALA A 10 12.92 -11.28 28.59
C ALA A 10 11.68 -10.96 27.72
N VAL A 11 10.66 -11.82 27.78
CA VAL A 11 9.39 -11.60 27.08
C VAL A 11 8.69 -10.34 27.60
N TYR A 12 8.71 -10.05 28.91
CA TYR A 12 8.15 -8.83 29.48
C TYR A 12 8.84 -7.58 28.92
N MET A 13 10.17 -7.56 28.89
CA MET A 13 10.93 -6.41 28.40
C MET A 13 10.67 -6.16 26.91
N SER A 14 10.56 -7.21 26.12
CA SER A 14 10.25 -7.10 24.69
C SER A 14 8.80 -6.69 24.42
N ASN A 15 7.86 -7.09 25.29
CA ASN A 15 6.43 -6.97 24.98
C ASN A 15 5.69 -6.00 25.91
N CYS A 16 5.80 -6.14 27.22
CA CYS A 16 4.93 -5.42 28.15
C CYS A 16 5.54 -4.10 28.66
N ALA A 17 6.88 -4.02 28.75
CA ALA A 17 7.58 -2.90 29.39
C ALA A 17 7.39 -1.56 28.68
N ALA A 18 7.04 -1.55 27.40
CA ALA A 18 6.76 -0.32 26.65
C ALA A 18 5.64 0.53 27.29
N CYS A 19 4.55 -0.12 27.71
CA CYS A 19 3.42 0.55 28.34
C CYS A 19 3.52 0.48 29.87
N HIS A 20 3.94 -0.66 30.41
CA HIS A 20 3.94 -0.91 31.85
C HIS A 20 5.25 -0.55 32.54
N GLN A 21 6.23 -0.04 31.79
CA GLN A 21 7.57 0.32 32.24
C GLN A 21 8.39 -0.88 32.75
N ALA A 22 9.72 -0.72 32.84
CA ALA A 22 10.62 -1.81 33.17
C ALA A 22 10.33 -2.47 34.54
N GLU A 23 9.85 -1.68 35.51
CA GLU A 23 9.53 -2.14 36.87
C GLU A 23 8.02 -2.24 37.14
N GLY A 24 7.21 -2.34 36.08
CA GLY A 24 5.77 -2.55 36.19
C GLY A 24 4.98 -1.35 36.73
N GLN A 25 5.58 -0.17 36.84
CA GLN A 25 4.93 1.01 37.42
C GLN A 25 3.85 1.65 36.52
N GLY A 26 3.80 1.29 35.24
CA GLY A 26 2.92 1.96 34.27
C GLY A 26 3.28 3.43 34.06
N LEU A 27 2.39 4.15 33.37
CA LEU A 27 2.47 5.59 33.18
C LEU A 27 1.18 6.21 33.74
N PRO A 28 1.23 7.00 34.83
CA PRO A 28 0.04 7.59 35.44
C PRO A 28 -0.88 8.27 34.42
N GLY A 29 -2.18 7.98 34.49
CA GLY A 29 -3.19 8.51 33.57
C GLY A 29 -3.23 7.88 32.16
N ALA A 30 -2.20 7.13 31.75
CA ALA A 30 -2.12 6.52 30.42
C ALA A 30 -2.13 4.99 30.46
N PHE A 31 -1.21 4.37 31.22
CA PHE A 31 -1.07 2.91 31.29
C PHE A 31 -1.04 2.45 32.75
N PRO A 32 -1.87 1.45 33.13
CA PRO A 32 -1.99 1.05 34.52
C PRO A 32 -0.71 0.38 35.05
N PRO A 33 -0.42 0.49 36.36
CA PRO A 33 0.64 -0.27 36.99
C PRO A 33 0.29 -1.77 37.00
N LEU A 34 1.31 -2.60 36.75
CA LEU A 34 1.30 -4.03 37.04
C LEU A 34 1.89 -4.32 38.42
N ALA A 35 2.75 -3.46 38.93
CA ALA A 35 3.30 -3.56 40.28
C ALA A 35 2.19 -3.32 41.33
N LYS A 36 1.99 -4.30 42.22
CA LYS A 36 0.96 -4.28 43.28
C LYS A 36 -0.43 -3.93 42.73
N SER A 37 -0.78 -4.51 41.58
CA SER A 37 -2.02 -4.23 40.88
C SER A 37 -3.19 -5.01 41.49
N ASP A 38 -4.23 -4.33 41.94
CA ASP A 38 -5.51 -4.94 42.36
C ASP A 38 -6.19 -5.71 41.21
N TYR A 39 -6.00 -5.27 39.98
CA TYR A 39 -6.50 -5.93 38.77
C TYR A 39 -5.87 -7.31 38.57
N LEU A 40 -4.57 -7.48 38.91
CA LEU A 40 -3.89 -8.77 38.81
C LEU A 40 -4.22 -9.72 39.97
N SER A 41 -4.53 -9.18 41.15
CA SER A 41 -4.87 -9.98 42.34
C SER A 41 -6.36 -10.33 42.43
N GLY A 42 -7.21 -9.69 41.63
CA GLY A 42 -8.65 -9.98 41.50
C GLY A 42 -8.93 -11.24 40.68
N ASP A 43 -9.62 -11.10 39.55
CA ASP A 43 -9.98 -12.22 38.69
C ASP A 43 -8.78 -12.66 37.81
N ARG A 44 -8.14 -13.76 38.21
CA ARG A 44 -7.05 -14.39 37.46
C ARG A 44 -7.43 -14.64 35.99
N LYS A 45 -8.64 -15.14 35.72
CA LYS A 45 -9.06 -15.45 34.34
C LYS A 45 -9.17 -14.15 33.54
N GLN A 46 -9.67 -13.07 34.14
CA GLN A 46 -9.73 -11.76 33.50
C GLN A 46 -8.34 -11.17 33.21
N ALA A 47 -7.38 -11.29 34.14
CA ALA A 47 -6.00 -10.84 33.92
C ALA A 47 -5.29 -11.63 32.79
N LEU A 48 -5.50 -12.95 32.72
CA LEU A 48 -4.97 -13.77 31.63
C LEU A 48 -5.64 -13.42 30.29
N LYS A 49 -6.97 -13.18 30.29
CA LYS A 49 -7.71 -12.73 29.10
C LYS A 49 -7.23 -11.36 28.61
N ALA A 50 -6.97 -10.43 29.51
CA ALA A 50 -6.44 -9.12 29.18
C ALA A 50 -5.12 -9.21 28.39
N ALA A 51 -4.20 -10.08 28.83
CA ALA A 51 -2.95 -10.29 28.11
C ALA A 51 -3.18 -11.04 26.79
N MET A 52 -4.01 -12.09 26.78
CA MET A 52 -4.24 -12.91 25.58
C MET A 52 -5.00 -12.14 24.48
N PHE A 53 -6.01 -11.36 24.84
CA PHE A 53 -6.97 -10.77 23.90
C PHE A 53 -6.93 -9.25 23.85
N GLY A 54 -6.15 -8.62 24.72
CA GLY A 54 -6.14 -7.18 24.89
C GLY A 54 -7.26 -6.69 25.80
N LEU A 55 -7.29 -5.38 26.00
CA LEU A 55 -8.34 -4.67 26.74
C LEU A 55 -8.73 -3.40 25.99
N SER A 56 -10.02 -3.10 26.00
CA SER A 56 -10.58 -1.86 25.52
C SER A 56 -11.71 -1.42 26.44
N GLY A 57 -11.85 -0.10 26.62
CA GLY A 57 -12.85 0.47 27.52
C GLY A 57 -12.27 0.79 28.91
N PRO A 58 -13.04 1.50 29.74
CA PRO A 58 -12.55 2.01 31.01
C PRO A 58 -12.33 0.88 32.01
N ILE A 59 -11.18 0.92 32.68
CA ILE A 59 -10.84 0.05 33.81
C ILE A 59 -10.38 0.91 34.99
N THR A 60 -10.50 0.36 36.19
CA THR A 60 -9.93 0.95 37.40
C THR A 60 -8.83 0.04 37.91
N VAL A 61 -7.65 0.60 38.12
CA VAL A 61 -6.50 -0.10 38.73
C VAL A 61 -5.97 0.74 39.88
N ASN A 62 -5.90 0.15 41.06
CA ASN A 62 -5.48 0.80 42.31
C ASN A 62 -6.24 2.12 42.58
N GLY A 63 -7.53 2.15 42.27
CA GLY A 63 -8.40 3.32 42.44
C GLY A 63 -8.25 4.43 41.40
N GLN A 64 -7.35 4.29 40.41
CA GLN A 64 -7.22 5.22 39.29
C GLN A 64 -7.90 4.67 38.03
N GLN A 65 -8.56 5.55 37.27
CA GLN A 65 -9.18 5.18 36.00
C GLN A 65 -8.18 5.21 34.85
N TYR A 66 -8.27 4.21 33.97
CA TYR A 66 -7.53 4.09 32.73
C TYR A 66 -8.50 3.72 31.62
N ASN A 67 -8.32 4.28 30.42
CA ASN A 67 -9.14 3.97 29.25
C ASN A 67 -8.28 3.80 27.99
N ALA A 68 -7.01 3.44 28.18
CA ALA A 68 -6.12 3.10 27.08
C ALA A 68 -6.41 1.70 26.55
N VAL A 69 -6.17 1.49 25.26
CA VAL A 69 -6.30 0.18 24.63
C VAL A 69 -5.04 -0.63 24.92
N MET A 70 -5.19 -1.80 25.54
CA MET A 70 -4.12 -2.77 25.70
C MET A 70 -4.17 -3.75 24.50
N PRO A 71 -3.08 -3.92 23.73
CA PRO A 71 -2.99 -4.98 22.72
C PRO A 71 -3.24 -6.39 23.24
N SER A 72 -3.70 -7.26 22.34
CA SER A 72 -3.53 -8.69 22.47
C SER A 72 -2.05 -9.09 22.39
N MET A 73 -1.63 -10.00 23.29
CA MET A 73 -0.37 -10.76 23.22
C MET A 73 -0.59 -12.17 22.68
N GLY A 74 -1.72 -12.42 22.00
CA GLY A 74 -2.13 -13.73 21.54
C GLY A 74 -1.19 -14.35 20.50
N TYR A 75 -0.37 -13.54 19.82
CA TYR A 75 0.66 -14.01 18.90
C TYR A 75 1.83 -14.73 19.58
N LEU A 76 2.06 -14.50 20.87
CA LEU A 76 3.11 -15.20 21.61
C LEU A 76 2.80 -16.69 21.70
N ALA A 77 3.84 -17.52 21.62
CA ALA A 77 3.69 -18.94 21.86
C ALA A 77 3.18 -19.20 23.28
N ASP A 78 2.42 -20.28 23.48
CA ASP A 78 1.79 -20.55 24.78
C ASP A 78 2.80 -20.62 25.93
N GLN A 79 4.00 -21.12 25.66
CA GLN A 79 5.11 -21.12 26.61
C GLN A 79 5.57 -19.70 26.97
N GLN A 80 5.78 -18.83 25.98
CA GLN A 80 6.20 -17.44 26.20
C GLN A 80 5.15 -16.67 27.00
N LEU A 81 3.87 -16.86 26.67
CA LEU A 81 2.78 -16.20 27.36
C LEU A 81 2.62 -16.71 28.80
N ALA A 82 2.78 -18.01 29.02
CA ALA A 82 2.78 -18.58 30.37
C ALA A 82 3.95 -18.06 31.22
N ASP A 83 5.13 -17.86 30.61
CA ASP A 83 6.32 -17.39 31.30
C ASP A 83 6.25 -15.90 31.64
N VAL A 84 5.81 -15.04 30.71
CA VAL A 84 5.65 -13.60 30.97
C VAL A 84 4.56 -13.33 32.01
N LEU A 85 3.44 -14.05 31.97
CA LEU A 85 2.38 -13.90 32.96
C LEU A 85 2.82 -14.41 34.34
N THR A 86 3.61 -15.49 34.38
CA THR A 86 4.24 -15.95 35.63
C THR A 86 5.19 -14.91 36.19
N TYR A 87 5.99 -14.27 35.35
CA TYR A 87 6.89 -13.19 35.76
C TYR A 87 6.13 -11.98 36.32
N VAL A 88 5.12 -11.49 35.61
CA VAL A 88 4.26 -10.37 36.06
C VAL A 88 3.60 -10.68 37.39
N LEU A 89 3.03 -11.87 37.57
CA LEU A 89 2.33 -12.27 38.80
C LEU A 89 3.23 -12.52 40.00
N LYS A 90 4.55 -12.67 39.81
CA LYS A 90 5.53 -12.92 40.87
C LYS A 90 6.54 -11.80 41.09
N SER A 91 6.44 -10.71 40.33
CA SER A 91 7.33 -9.56 40.41
C SER A 91 6.67 -8.39 41.15
N TRP A 92 7.49 -7.44 41.60
CA TRP A 92 7.05 -6.13 42.11
C TRP A 92 6.02 -6.19 43.25
N GLY A 93 6.08 -7.22 44.09
CA GLY A 93 5.17 -7.40 45.23
C GLY A 93 3.81 -8.00 44.85
N ASN A 94 3.69 -8.61 43.67
CA ASN A 94 2.55 -9.44 43.30
C ASN A 94 2.70 -10.85 43.90
N GLU A 95 1.60 -11.43 44.41
CA GLU A 95 1.59 -12.73 45.10
C GLU A 95 0.85 -13.82 44.31
N GLY A 96 0.80 -13.71 42.99
CA GLY A 96 0.06 -14.63 42.14
C GLY A 96 0.70 -16.02 41.97
N ALA A 97 -0.14 -17.01 41.72
CA ALA A 97 0.29 -18.34 41.31
C ALA A 97 0.90 -18.32 39.90
N ALA A 98 1.89 -19.18 39.65
CA ALA A 98 2.46 -19.33 38.30
C ALA A 98 1.38 -19.79 37.31
N VAL A 99 1.49 -19.37 36.05
CA VAL A 99 0.57 -19.74 34.96
C VAL A 99 1.13 -20.96 34.26
N SER A 100 0.34 -21.98 33.91
CA SER A 100 0.80 -23.14 33.15
C SER A 100 0.56 -22.97 31.65
N VAL A 101 1.33 -23.67 30.81
CA VAL A 101 1.11 -23.71 29.36
C VAL A 101 -0.29 -24.26 29.04
N ALA A 102 -0.75 -25.24 29.82
CA ALA A 102 -2.08 -25.82 29.68
C ALA A 102 -3.20 -24.80 29.97
N GLU A 103 -3.03 -23.92 30.97
CA GLU A 103 -3.98 -22.82 31.21
C GLU A 103 -4.04 -21.85 30.03
N VAL A 104 -2.90 -21.54 29.42
CA VAL A 104 -2.81 -20.66 28.24
C VAL A 104 -3.47 -21.32 27.02
N ALA A 105 -3.17 -22.59 26.76
CA ALA A 105 -3.75 -23.36 25.66
C ALA A 105 -5.27 -23.53 25.81
N ALA A 106 -5.76 -23.80 27.02
CA ALA A 106 -7.19 -23.90 27.30
C ALA A 106 -7.90 -22.55 27.07
N LEU A 107 -7.29 -21.44 27.48
CA LEU A 107 -7.84 -20.11 27.25
C LEU A 107 -7.92 -19.76 25.76
N ARG A 108 -6.94 -20.20 24.97
CA ARG A 108 -6.91 -20.04 23.51
C ARG A 108 -8.00 -20.86 22.82
N ALA A 109 -8.25 -22.09 23.30
CA ALA A 109 -9.29 -22.96 22.74
C ALA A 109 -10.71 -22.45 23.00
N GLU A 110 -10.95 -21.68 24.07
CA GLU A 110 -12.28 -21.11 24.39
C GLU A 110 -12.81 -20.13 23.32
N THR A 111 -11.97 -19.62 22.41
CA THR A 111 -12.37 -18.56 21.45
C THR A 111 -12.44 -19.00 19.99
N GLY A 112 -12.13 -20.26 19.67
CA GLY A 112 -12.17 -20.79 18.28
C GLY A 112 -11.10 -20.25 17.34
N LYS A 113 -10.12 -19.48 17.86
CA LYS A 113 -9.07 -18.82 17.08
C LYS A 113 -7.78 -19.62 17.17
N THR A 114 -7.46 -20.37 16.11
CA THR A 114 -6.23 -21.17 15.99
C THR A 114 -5.09 -20.43 15.31
N ASP A 115 -5.37 -19.28 14.69
CA ASP A 115 -4.37 -18.49 13.96
C ASP A 115 -3.53 -17.61 14.91
N ARG A 116 -2.21 -17.69 14.77
CA ARG A 116 -1.24 -16.87 15.49
C ARG A 116 -1.11 -15.45 14.90
N ALA A 117 -1.60 -15.23 13.67
CA ALA A 117 -1.51 -13.97 12.94
C ALA A 117 -2.68 -13.00 13.19
N GLU A 118 -3.77 -13.42 13.85
CA GLU A 118 -4.89 -12.50 14.14
C GLU A 118 -4.55 -11.38 15.13
N GLY A 119 -3.45 -11.55 15.88
CA GLY A 119 -2.96 -10.59 16.85
C GLY A 119 -1.55 -10.14 16.53
N GLU A 120 -1.27 -9.61 15.35
CA GLU A 120 0.06 -9.05 15.10
C GLU A 120 0.36 -7.88 16.05
N ARG A 121 1.42 -8.00 16.86
CA ARG A 121 2.41 -6.91 16.90
C ARG A 121 3.33 -7.11 15.71
N HIS A 122 3.61 -6.04 14.99
CA HIS A 122 4.81 -5.98 14.17
C HIS A 122 6.03 -6.13 15.08
N ALA A 123 6.55 -7.36 15.22
CA ALA A 123 7.91 -7.55 15.69
C ALA A 123 8.84 -7.05 14.59
N GLY A 124 9.23 -5.77 14.70
CA GLY A 124 9.99 -5.08 13.67
C GLY A 124 9.14 -4.84 12.43
N THR A 125 8.38 -3.73 12.41
CA THR A 125 7.95 -3.13 11.14
C THR A 125 9.20 -3.05 10.28
N SER A 126 9.34 -3.96 9.32
CA SER A 126 10.57 -4.00 8.55
C SER A 126 10.74 -2.64 7.88
N GLU A 127 11.97 -2.18 7.72
CA GLU A 127 12.26 -1.00 6.91
C GLU A 127 11.49 -1.03 5.58
N GLY A 128 11.17 -2.20 5.02
CA GLY A 128 10.35 -2.35 3.81
C GLY A 128 8.91 -1.84 3.93
N ALA A 129 8.20 -2.15 5.02
CA ALA A 129 6.82 -1.67 5.24
C ALA A 129 6.80 -0.19 5.64
N LEU A 130 7.78 0.23 6.45
CA LEU A 130 8.02 1.63 6.82
C LEU A 130 8.45 2.50 5.63
N ARG A 131 9.24 1.98 4.69
CA ARG A 131 9.64 2.67 3.44
C ARG A 131 8.54 2.64 2.38
N TYR A 132 7.66 1.64 2.39
CA TYR A 132 6.50 1.56 1.49
C TYR A 132 5.46 2.63 1.84
N GLN A 133 5.20 2.83 3.14
CA GLN A 133 4.24 3.84 3.64
C GLN A 133 4.87 5.21 3.89
N GLY A 134 6.08 5.24 4.45
CA GLY A 134 6.90 6.43 4.65
C GLY A 134 7.90 6.58 3.51
N THR A 135 7.55 7.38 2.51
CA THR A 135 8.50 7.81 1.48
C THR A 135 8.60 9.33 1.58
N PRO A 136 9.77 9.93 1.27
CA PRO A 136 9.90 11.37 1.21
C PRO A 136 8.70 12.04 0.54
N SER A 137 8.13 13.00 1.24
CA SER A 137 7.09 13.86 0.70
C SER A 137 7.73 14.84 -0.26
N ALA A 138 7.07 15.06 -1.39
CA ALA A 138 7.48 16.08 -2.34
C ALA A 138 6.88 17.47 -2.00
N ILE A 139 6.20 17.59 -0.86
CA ILE A 139 5.74 18.88 -0.33
C ILE A 139 6.94 19.56 0.35
N ASP A 140 7.34 20.71 -0.19
CA ASP A 140 8.39 21.56 0.38
C ASP A 140 7.88 22.23 1.68
N PRO A 141 8.49 21.96 2.85
CA PRO A 141 8.11 22.59 4.13
C PRO A 141 8.16 24.12 4.09
N ALA A 142 8.99 24.73 3.24
CA ALA A 142 9.08 26.18 3.11
C ALA A 142 7.84 26.81 2.45
N GLN A 143 7.01 26.02 1.75
CA GLN A 143 5.82 26.50 1.03
C GLN A 143 4.52 26.33 1.82
N VAL A 144 4.61 25.89 3.06
CA VAL A 144 3.50 25.44 3.89
C VAL A 144 3.14 26.54 4.90
N THR A 145 1.86 26.90 5.03
CA THR A 145 1.43 28.07 5.84
C THR A 145 1.02 27.68 7.26
N THR A 146 1.41 28.47 8.27
CA THR A 146 1.10 28.21 9.69
C THR A 146 -0.30 28.70 10.08
N GLY A 147 -1.11 27.81 10.66
CA GLY A 147 -2.38 28.19 11.30
C GLY A 147 -2.11 28.78 12.69
N THR A 148 -2.59 30.00 12.96
CA THR A 148 -2.27 30.72 14.20
C THR A 148 -3.12 30.26 15.38
N LYS A 149 -2.55 29.40 16.23
CA LYS A 149 -2.84 29.34 17.68
C LYS A 149 -1.67 28.64 18.39
N VAL A 150 -0.81 29.43 19.02
CA VAL A 150 0.31 28.95 19.83
C VAL A 150 -0.19 28.67 21.24
N ILE A 151 0.16 27.50 21.79
CA ILE A 151 0.00 27.20 23.21
C ILE A 151 1.39 27.35 23.82
N GLU A 152 1.52 28.16 24.87
CA GLU A 152 2.83 28.55 25.44
C GLU A 152 3.68 27.34 25.87
N GLU A 153 3.07 26.27 26.40
CA GLU A 153 3.78 25.02 26.77
C GLU A 153 4.17 24.12 25.58
N ALA A 154 3.60 24.36 24.38
CA ALA A 154 3.88 23.58 23.16
C ALA A 154 4.51 24.44 22.05
N ALA A 155 5.11 25.58 22.41
CA ALA A 155 5.78 26.47 21.47
C ALA A 155 6.91 25.74 20.75
N LEU A 156 7.00 25.95 19.43
CA LEU A 156 8.07 25.46 18.57
C LEU A 156 8.80 26.66 17.99
N THR A 157 10.11 26.56 17.80
CA THR A 157 10.81 27.51 16.93
C THR A 157 10.40 27.30 15.48
N ASP A 158 10.59 28.31 14.62
CA ASP A 158 10.28 28.18 13.19
C ASP A 158 11.02 27.01 12.54
N GLN A 159 12.28 26.78 12.93
CA GLN A 159 13.06 25.63 12.47
C GLN A 159 12.48 24.30 12.95
N GLN A 160 12.14 24.19 14.24
CA GLN A 160 11.49 22.98 14.77
C GLN A 160 10.16 22.71 14.08
N PHE A 161 9.39 23.74 13.76
CA PHE A 161 8.13 23.60 13.03
C PHE A 161 8.36 23.11 11.59
N ALA A 162 9.35 23.66 10.89
CA ALA A 162 9.70 23.24 9.53
C ALA A 162 10.19 21.78 9.51
N ASP A 163 11.10 21.41 10.42
CA ASP A 163 11.64 20.05 10.53
C ASP A 163 10.54 19.04 10.88
N ALA A 164 9.63 19.40 11.80
CA ALA A 164 8.47 18.57 12.15
C ALA A 164 7.49 18.43 10.98
N THR A 165 7.25 19.51 10.23
CA THR A 165 6.39 19.49 9.04
C THR A 165 6.94 18.53 7.99
N GLN A 166 8.24 18.63 7.70
CA GLN A 166 8.92 17.71 6.79
C GLN A 166 8.75 16.28 7.27
N LEU A 167 9.15 16.01 8.51
CA LEU A 167 9.10 14.67 9.08
C LEU A 167 7.68 14.08 9.07
N TYR A 168 6.68 14.90 9.40
CA TYR A 168 5.28 14.48 9.39
C TYR A 168 4.82 14.09 7.99
N PHE A 169 5.14 14.89 6.96
CA PHE A 169 4.75 14.56 5.61
C PHE A 169 5.46 13.32 5.07
N GLU A 170 6.74 13.12 5.42
CA GLU A 170 7.50 11.95 4.96
C GLU A 170 7.05 10.64 5.64
N ARG A 171 6.64 10.69 6.92
CA ARG A 171 6.48 9.48 7.76
C ARG A 171 5.08 9.25 8.30
N CYS A 172 4.25 10.29 8.38
CA CYS A 172 2.96 10.23 9.09
C CYS A 172 1.76 10.52 8.17
N ALA A 173 1.88 11.48 7.26
CA ALA A 173 0.77 11.97 6.45
C ALA A 173 0.19 10.89 5.50
N GLY A 174 0.98 9.91 5.08
CA GLY A 174 0.49 8.78 4.30
C GLY A 174 -0.69 8.05 4.98
N CYS A 175 -0.60 7.89 6.31
CA CYS A 175 -1.62 7.23 7.13
C CYS A 175 -2.63 8.20 7.76
N HIS A 176 -2.19 9.40 8.15
CA HIS A 176 -3.01 10.35 8.93
C HIS A 176 -3.56 11.54 8.13
N GLY A 177 -3.18 11.68 6.86
CA GLY A 177 -3.51 12.81 5.98
C GLY A 177 -2.64 14.04 6.24
N VAL A 178 -2.35 14.85 5.21
CA VAL A 178 -1.58 16.10 5.38
C VAL A 178 -2.32 17.10 6.27
N LEU A 179 -3.65 17.07 6.27
CA LEU A 179 -4.50 17.88 7.14
C LEU A 179 -4.83 17.20 8.48
N ARG A 180 -4.21 16.05 8.76
CA ARG A 180 -4.38 15.25 9.99
C ARG A 180 -5.81 14.79 10.28
N LYS A 181 -6.67 14.73 9.27
CA LYS A 181 -8.08 14.30 9.40
C LYS A 181 -8.25 12.78 9.39
N GLY A 182 -7.16 12.03 9.27
CA GLY A 182 -7.15 10.58 9.24
C GLY A 182 -7.32 10.04 7.82
N ALA A 183 -6.73 8.87 7.59
CA ALA A 183 -6.97 8.06 6.41
C ALA A 183 -7.02 6.58 6.80
N THR A 184 -5.90 5.85 6.71
CA THR A 184 -5.80 4.51 7.31
C THR A 184 -5.59 4.61 8.84
N GLY A 185 -4.81 5.60 9.27
CA GLY A 185 -4.63 5.99 10.66
C GLY A 185 -5.69 6.98 11.13
N LYS A 186 -5.91 7.03 12.45
CA LYS A 186 -6.89 7.93 13.10
C LYS A 186 -6.57 9.42 12.84
N ALA A 187 -7.57 10.28 12.98
CA ALA A 187 -7.36 11.72 12.97
C ALA A 187 -6.39 12.15 14.09
N LEU A 188 -5.46 13.06 13.75
CA LEU A 188 -4.49 13.67 14.66
C LEU A 188 -4.67 15.20 14.69
N THR A 189 -5.93 15.65 14.65
CA THR A 189 -6.23 17.08 14.68
C THR A 189 -5.82 17.69 16.02
N ALA A 190 -5.47 18.98 15.99
CA ALA A 190 -4.92 19.68 17.15
C ALA A 190 -5.82 19.55 18.40
N ASP A 191 -7.13 19.67 18.26
CA ASP A 191 -8.10 19.49 19.35
C ASP A 191 -8.00 18.12 20.03
N LEU A 192 -7.88 17.03 19.26
CA LEU A 192 -7.73 15.67 19.79
C LEU A 192 -6.37 15.47 20.46
N MET A 193 -5.31 16.02 19.86
CA MET A 193 -3.95 15.87 20.38
C MET A 193 -3.76 16.67 21.67
N LEU A 194 -4.40 17.84 21.79
CA LEU A 194 -4.40 18.64 23.02
C LEU A 194 -5.08 17.93 24.18
N GLU A 195 -6.20 17.24 23.93
CA GLU A 195 -6.86 16.43 24.95
C GLU A 195 -5.97 15.28 25.45
N LYS A 196 -5.16 14.70 24.55
CA LYS A 196 -4.28 13.58 24.88
C LYS A 196 -3.02 14.02 25.64
N GLY A 197 -2.52 15.22 25.35
CA GLY A 197 -1.34 15.81 25.99
C GLY A 197 -0.01 15.25 25.49
N THR A 198 1.07 16.02 25.68
CA THR A 198 2.40 15.75 25.12
C THR A 198 2.96 14.38 25.52
N ASP A 199 2.88 14.00 26.80
CA ASP A 199 3.49 12.75 27.28
C ASP A 199 2.84 11.49 26.69
N TYR A 200 1.52 11.52 26.51
CA TYR A 200 0.80 10.44 25.84
C TYR A 200 1.25 10.31 24.39
N ILE A 201 1.34 11.44 23.67
CA ILE A 201 1.73 11.45 22.26
C ILE A 201 3.17 10.97 22.11
N LYS A 202 4.09 11.41 22.97
CA LYS A 202 5.48 10.93 23.00
C LYS A 202 5.53 9.43 23.20
N ALA A 203 4.81 8.89 24.18
CA ALA A 203 4.75 7.46 24.41
C ALA A 203 4.22 6.70 23.17
N LEU A 204 3.16 7.20 22.55
CA LEU A 204 2.58 6.57 21.37
C LEU A 204 3.52 6.59 20.15
N ILE A 205 4.26 7.69 19.92
CA ILE A 205 5.26 7.76 18.84
C ILE A 205 6.46 6.86 19.15
N THR A 206 6.94 6.85 20.40
CA THR A 206 8.09 6.04 20.83
C THR A 206 7.83 4.53 20.66
N TYR A 207 6.66 4.08 21.09
CA TYR A 207 6.35 2.65 21.19
C TYR A 207 5.43 2.14 20.08
N GLY A 208 4.84 3.03 19.29
CA GLY A 208 3.86 2.70 18.27
C GLY A 208 2.55 2.19 18.87
N SER A 209 1.74 1.56 18.01
CA SER A 209 0.53 0.88 18.43
C SER A 209 0.33 -0.44 17.70
N PRO A 210 -0.29 -1.44 18.35
CA PRO A 210 -0.64 -2.73 17.75
C PRO A 210 -1.65 -2.62 16.61
N ALA A 211 -2.38 -1.51 16.52
CA ALA A 211 -3.32 -1.24 15.44
C ALA A 211 -2.61 -0.75 14.16
N GLY A 212 -1.30 -0.98 14.02
CA GLY A 212 -0.51 -0.66 12.83
C GLY A 212 0.28 0.65 12.89
N MET A 213 0.37 1.34 14.04
CA MET A 213 1.23 2.52 14.15
C MET A 213 2.68 2.08 14.44
N PRO A 214 3.67 2.49 13.64
CA PRO A 214 5.06 2.07 13.85
C PRO A 214 5.67 2.59 15.15
N ASN A 215 6.66 1.87 15.68
CA ASN A 215 7.40 2.19 16.89
C ASN A 215 8.64 3.04 16.59
N TRP A 216 8.47 4.32 16.33
CA TRP A 216 9.53 5.20 15.81
C TRP A 216 10.70 5.42 16.79
N GLY A 217 10.43 5.45 18.10
CA GLY A 217 11.49 5.63 19.10
C GLY A 217 12.24 4.35 19.41
N THR A 218 11.53 3.25 19.68
CA THR A 218 12.20 1.97 20.03
C THR A 218 12.85 1.27 18.83
N SER A 219 12.48 1.61 17.59
CA SER A 219 13.23 1.22 16.40
C SER A 219 14.53 2.02 16.20
N GLY A 220 14.67 3.16 16.88
CA GLY A 220 15.78 4.10 16.70
C GLY A 220 15.64 5.00 15.46
N GLU A 221 14.50 4.96 14.76
CA GLU A 221 14.29 5.80 13.57
C GLU A 221 14.08 7.27 13.88
N LEU A 222 13.50 7.59 15.04
CA LEU A 222 13.38 8.95 15.56
C LEU A 222 14.11 9.12 16.89
N THR A 223 14.83 10.23 17.03
CA THR A 223 15.46 10.62 18.28
C THR A 223 14.43 11.09 19.31
N GLU A 224 14.76 11.07 20.59
CA GLU A 224 13.89 11.60 21.65
C GLU A 224 13.49 13.07 21.41
N GLU A 225 14.41 13.87 20.86
CA GLU A 225 14.14 15.27 20.49
C GLU A 225 13.15 15.39 19.33
N GLN A 226 13.30 14.58 18.28
CA GLN A 226 12.35 14.53 17.17
C GLN A 226 10.95 14.10 17.64
N ILE A 227 10.88 13.15 18.57
CA ILE A 227 9.61 12.68 19.16
C ILE A 227 8.96 13.78 19.99
N ASP A 228 9.74 14.51 20.79
CA ASP A 228 9.25 15.64 21.58
C ASP A 228 8.71 16.77 20.70
N VAL A 229 9.49 17.16 19.69
CA VAL A 229 9.10 18.17 18.70
C VAL A 229 7.85 17.75 17.93
N MET A 230 7.77 16.50 17.48
CA MET A 230 6.59 15.96 16.78
C MET A 230 5.35 15.96 17.69
N ALA A 231 5.50 15.57 18.97
CA ALA A 231 4.40 15.58 19.92
C ALA A 231 3.83 16.98 20.16
N ARG A 232 4.69 18.00 20.23
CA ARG A 232 4.28 19.41 20.30
C ARG A 232 3.70 19.90 18.97
N PHE A 233 4.27 19.52 17.83
CA PHE A 233 3.76 19.86 16.50
C PHE A 233 2.35 19.34 16.24
N LEU A 234 2.06 18.11 16.68
CA LEU A 234 0.73 17.49 16.55
C LEU A 234 -0.37 18.24 17.31
N GLN A 235 0.00 19.01 18.33
CA GLN A 235 -0.89 19.84 19.14
C GLN A 235 -1.11 21.25 18.57
N GLN A 236 -0.37 21.65 17.53
CA GLN A 236 -0.58 22.89 16.80
C GLN A 236 -1.52 22.67 15.61
N PRO A 237 -2.24 23.71 15.13
CA PRO A 237 -3.02 23.62 13.89
C PRO A 237 -2.16 23.06 12.74
N PRO A 238 -2.67 22.10 11.96
CA PRO A 238 -1.90 21.51 10.87
C PRO A 238 -1.59 22.60 9.85
N PRO A 239 -0.36 22.66 9.33
CA PRO A 239 -0.08 23.67 8.35
C PRO A 239 -0.67 23.25 7.00
N MET A 240 -1.13 24.23 6.21
CA MET A 240 -1.78 23.94 4.93
C MET A 240 -0.73 23.89 3.82
N PRO A 241 -0.58 22.77 3.10
CA PRO A 241 0.24 22.74 1.91
C PRO A 241 -0.39 23.59 0.79
N PRO A 242 0.42 24.11 -0.14
CA PRO A 242 -0.10 24.97 -1.20
C PRO A 242 -1.00 24.18 -2.16
N GLU A 243 -1.95 24.88 -2.76
CA GLU A 243 -2.68 24.37 -3.93
C GLU A 243 -1.75 24.31 -5.16
N PHE A 244 -2.13 23.55 -6.17
CA PHE A 244 -1.36 23.41 -7.42
C PHE A 244 -2.31 23.42 -8.61
N GLY A 245 -2.54 24.61 -9.16
CA GLY A 245 -3.54 24.88 -10.18
C GLY A 245 -2.96 24.99 -11.59
N MET A 246 -3.79 25.48 -12.51
CA MET A 246 -3.41 25.66 -13.91
C MET A 246 -2.16 26.55 -14.12
N PRO A 247 -1.95 27.66 -13.37
CA PRO A 247 -0.74 28.47 -13.52
C PRO A 247 0.53 27.67 -13.20
N GLU A 248 0.54 26.92 -12.09
CA GLU A 248 1.69 26.11 -11.67
C GLU A 248 1.94 24.95 -12.65
N MET A 249 0.88 24.29 -13.11
CA MET A 249 0.97 23.24 -14.13
C MET A 249 1.58 23.78 -15.42
N ARG A 250 1.05 24.89 -15.97
CA ARG A 250 1.58 25.50 -17.21
C ARG A 250 3.00 26.02 -17.04
N ALA A 251 3.38 26.52 -15.86
CA ALA A 251 4.76 26.93 -15.58
C ALA A 251 5.72 25.74 -15.53
N SER A 252 5.26 24.56 -15.09
CA SER A 252 6.05 23.34 -15.05
C SER A 252 6.10 22.58 -16.39
N TRP A 253 5.12 22.83 -17.28
CA TRP A 253 4.95 22.11 -18.53
C TRP A 253 6.07 22.45 -19.53
N LYS A 254 6.71 21.42 -20.08
CA LYS A 254 7.73 21.55 -21.13
C LYS A 254 7.46 20.54 -22.23
N LEU A 255 7.09 21.06 -23.40
CA LEU A 255 7.10 20.28 -24.65
C LEU A 255 8.53 20.24 -25.19
N ARG A 256 9.20 19.09 -25.05
CA ARG A 256 10.61 18.92 -25.43
C ARG A 256 10.77 18.66 -26.93
N VAL A 257 9.88 17.85 -27.50
CA VAL A 257 9.85 17.53 -28.93
C VAL A 257 8.41 17.67 -29.43
N PRO A 258 8.12 18.70 -30.26
CA PRO A 258 6.80 18.89 -30.84
C PRO A 258 6.34 17.69 -31.69
N PRO A 259 5.04 17.32 -31.70
CA PRO A 259 4.54 16.15 -32.45
C PRO A 259 4.91 16.14 -33.95
N GLU A 260 4.99 17.31 -34.58
CA GLU A 260 5.39 17.48 -35.97
C GLU A 260 6.84 17.03 -36.24
N GLU A 261 7.74 17.21 -35.27
CA GLU A 261 9.16 16.84 -35.34
C GLU A 261 9.42 15.37 -34.97
N ARG A 262 8.45 14.69 -34.34
CA ARG A 262 8.60 13.29 -33.93
C ARG A 262 8.60 12.34 -35.13
N PRO A 263 9.28 11.17 -35.01
CA PRO A 263 9.30 10.16 -36.05
C PRO A 263 7.89 9.75 -36.49
N LYS A 264 7.69 9.50 -37.79
CA LYS A 264 6.41 9.00 -38.33
C LYS A 264 6.32 7.47 -38.34
N LYS A 265 7.42 6.80 -37.95
CA LYS A 265 7.57 5.35 -37.77
C LYS A 265 8.74 5.11 -36.79
N PRO A 266 8.85 3.93 -36.18
CA PRO A 266 10.02 3.57 -35.36
C PRO A 266 11.36 3.80 -36.09
N GLN A 267 12.33 4.36 -35.37
CA GLN A 267 13.72 4.60 -35.84
C GLN A 267 14.66 3.43 -35.49
N HIS A 268 14.11 2.31 -35.05
CA HIS A 268 14.78 1.05 -34.76
C HIS A 268 13.88 -0.12 -35.23
N ASP A 269 14.41 -1.33 -35.18
CA ASP A 269 13.77 -2.58 -35.62
C ASP A 269 13.25 -3.46 -34.48
N ARG A 270 13.43 -3.03 -33.21
CA ARG A 270 12.95 -3.73 -32.01
C ARG A 270 11.42 -3.78 -31.90
N ASP A 271 10.89 -4.85 -31.27
CA ASP A 271 9.45 -4.99 -30.98
C ASP A 271 9.04 -4.10 -29.78
N VAL A 272 8.51 -2.92 -30.09
CA VAL A 272 8.02 -1.95 -29.09
C VAL A 272 6.97 -2.57 -28.17
N ASP A 273 6.10 -3.44 -28.70
CA ASP A 273 5.04 -4.06 -27.91
C ASP A 273 5.62 -4.99 -26.84
N ASN A 274 6.81 -5.56 -27.08
CA ASN A 274 7.48 -6.42 -26.11
C ASN A 274 8.48 -5.68 -25.22
N PHE A 275 8.53 -4.34 -25.28
CA PHE A 275 9.30 -3.58 -24.30
C PHE A 275 8.69 -3.68 -22.89
N PHE A 276 9.56 -3.48 -21.90
CA PHE A 276 9.19 -3.29 -20.51
C PHE A 276 9.64 -1.91 -20.04
N ALA A 277 8.70 -1.13 -19.51
CA ALA A 277 9.03 0.05 -18.72
C ALA A 277 9.21 -0.38 -17.26
N VAL A 278 10.43 -0.27 -16.74
CA VAL A 278 10.80 -0.69 -15.39
C VAL A 278 11.20 0.50 -14.54
N THR A 279 10.51 0.68 -13.42
CA THR A 279 10.80 1.70 -12.42
C THR A 279 12.11 1.38 -11.69
N LEU A 280 13.06 2.31 -11.73
CA LEU A 280 14.25 2.36 -10.88
C LEU A 280 14.01 3.39 -9.78
N ARG A 281 13.37 2.94 -8.69
CA ARG A 281 12.63 3.79 -7.75
C ARG A 281 13.50 4.88 -7.14
N ASP A 282 14.55 4.51 -6.42
CA ASP A 282 15.36 5.42 -5.63
C ASP A 282 16.34 6.23 -6.49
N ALA A 283 16.51 5.86 -7.76
CA ALA A 283 17.23 6.64 -8.76
C ALA A 283 16.35 7.69 -9.46
N GLY A 284 15.03 7.63 -9.28
CA GLY A 284 14.09 8.51 -9.98
C GLY A 284 14.12 8.29 -11.50
N GLN A 285 14.28 7.04 -11.94
CA GLN A 285 14.49 6.69 -13.33
C GLN A 285 13.51 5.62 -13.81
N VAL A 286 13.34 5.53 -15.13
CA VAL A 286 12.70 4.38 -15.79
C VAL A 286 13.66 3.79 -16.81
N ALA A 287 13.86 2.48 -16.74
CA ALA A 287 14.56 1.71 -17.76
C ALA A 287 13.55 1.18 -18.79
N ILE A 288 13.83 1.38 -20.07
CA ILE A 288 13.15 0.67 -21.17
C ILE A 288 14.01 -0.55 -21.51
N ILE A 289 13.45 -1.73 -21.31
CA ILE A 289 14.14 -3.01 -21.52
C ILE A 289 13.45 -3.75 -22.65
N ASP A 290 14.25 -4.26 -23.59
CA ASP A 290 13.77 -5.09 -24.69
C ASP A 290 13.38 -6.48 -24.16
N GLY A 291 12.11 -6.85 -24.28
CA GLY A 291 11.61 -8.13 -23.78
C GLY A 291 12.12 -9.34 -24.57
N ASP A 292 12.63 -9.17 -25.79
CA ASP A 292 13.18 -10.26 -26.60
C ASP A 292 14.65 -10.49 -26.22
N THR A 293 15.47 -9.43 -26.30
CA THR A 293 16.92 -9.52 -26.12
C THR A 293 17.39 -9.38 -24.67
N LYS A 294 16.51 -8.87 -23.79
CA LYS A 294 16.78 -8.55 -22.38
C LYS A 294 17.77 -7.39 -22.21
N GLU A 295 18.05 -6.66 -23.28
CA GLU A 295 18.92 -5.49 -23.26
C GLU A 295 18.20 -4.26 -22.69
N ILE A 296 18.90 -3.47 -21.88
CA ILE A 296 18.44 -2.14 -21.47
C ILE A 296 18.66 -1.20 -22.66
N VAL A 297 17.56 -0.75 -23.27
CA VAL A 297 17.58 0.12 -24.46
C VAL A 297 17.85 1.58 -24.07
N SER A 298 17.27 2.03 -22.97
CA SER A 298 17.46 3.39 -22.45
C SER A 298 17.15 3.47 -20.96
N ILE A 299 17.84 4.35 -20.25
CA ILE A 299 17.51 4.73 -18.87
C ILE A 299 17.22 6.23 -18.87
N LEU A 300 16.03 6.59 -18.43
CA LEU A 300 15.50 7.94 -18.55
C LEU A 300 15.35 8.56 -17.16
N PRO A 301 15.95 9.74 -16.89
CA PRO A 301 15.72 10.47 -15.66
C PRO A 301 14.31 11.07 -15.66
N THR A 302 13.49 10.56 -14.76
CA THR A 302 12.08 10.89 -14.60
C THR A 302 11.86 11.61 -13.26
N GLY A 303 10.60 11.80 -12.85
CA GLY A 303 10.26 12.32 -11.52
C GLY A 303 10.80 11.50 -10.35
N TYR A 304 10.69 12.07 -9.14
CA TYR A 304 11.10 11.41 -7.91
C TYR A 304 10.28 10.14 -7.65
N ALA A 305 10.97 9.01 -7.45
CA ALA A 305 10.39 7.70 -7.14
C ALA A 305 9.17 7.36 -8.00
N VAL A 306 9.38 7.16 -9.30
CA VAL A 306 8.32 6.78 -10.26
C VAL A 306 7.46 5.67 -9.69
N HIS A 307 6.15 5.86 -9.71
CA HIS A 307 5.21 4.92 -9.12
C HIS A 307 4.76 3.89 -10.15
N ILE A 308 4.31 4.35 -11.32
CA ILE A 308 3.82 3.49 -12.40
C ILE A 308 4.18 4.06 -13.77
N SER A 309 4.19 3.17 -14.78
CA SER A 309 4.21 3.51 -16.20
C SER A 309 2.90 3.04 -16.85
N ARG A 310 2.37 3.83 -17.79
CA ARG A 310 1.21 3.46 -18.62
C ARG A 310 1.47 3.81 -20.08
N PRO A 311 1.39 2.85 -21.01
CA PRO A 311 1.45 3.15 -22.42
C PRO A 311 0.13 3.79 -22.90
N SER A 312 0.22 4.55 -23.99
CA SER A 312 -0.91 5.02 -24.77
C SER A 312 -1.61 3.86 -25.48
N ALA A 313 -2.86 4.03 -25.89
CA ALA A 313 -3.61 2.96 -26.56
C ALA A 313 -2.98 2.49 -27.90
N SER A 314 -2.16 3.32 -28.55
CA SER A 314 -1.38 2.89 -29.71
C SER A 314 -0.11 2.10 -29.38
N GLY A 315 0.30 2.06 -28.11
CA GLY A 315 1.57 1.49 -27.66
C GLY A 315 2.79 2.35 -27.95
N ARG A 316 2.63 3.50 -28.61
CA ARG A 316 3.76 4.37 -29.00
C ARG A 316 4.37 5.11 -27.82
N TYR A 317 3.53 5.71 -26.97
CA TYR A 317 4.00 6.58 -25.90
C TYR A 317 3.89 5.89 -24.55
N VAL A 318 4.84 6.14 -23.66
CA VAL A 318 4.77 5.73 -22.25
C VAL A 318 4.68 6.95 -21.36
N PHE A 319 3.69 6.96 -20.48
CA PHE A 319 3.48 7.98 -19.46
C PHE A 319 3.93 7.44 -18.11
N THR A 320 4.86 8.14 -17.46
CA THR A 320 5.34 7.79 -16.12
C THR A 320 4.84 8.84 -15.14
N ILE A 321 4.43 8.44 -13.94
CA ILE A 321 4.07 9.36 -12.85
C ILE A 321 4.99 9.16 -11.66
N GLY A 322 5.72 10.21 -11.31
CA GLY A 322 6.48 10.33 -10.07
C GLY A 322 5.59 10.47 -8.85
N ARG A 323 6.07 10.02 -7.68
CA ARG A 323 5.35 10.27 -6.42
C ARG A 323 5.25 11.75 -6.09
N ASP A 324 6.13 12.56 -6.67
CA ASP A 324 6.12 14.02 -6.69
C ASP A 324 5.12 14.63 -7.70
N ALA A 325 4.25 13.83 -8.31
CA ALA A 325 3.30 14.28 -9.32
C ALA A 325 3.92 14.86 -10.60
N LYS A 326 5.18 14.52 -10.91
CA LYS A 326 5.74 14.77 -12.23
C LYS A 326 5.28 13.69 -13.22
N VAL A 327 4.66 14.09 -14.32
CA VAL A 327 4.34 13.24 -15.47
C VAL A 327 5.40 13.46 -16.54
N ASP A 328 6.00 12.37 -17.02
CA ASP A 328 6.88 12.36 -18.19
C ASP A 328 6.25 11.51 -19.30
N MET A 329 6.32 11.98 -20.55
CA MET A 329 5.86 11.26 -21.75
C MET A 329 7.07 10.88 -22.60
N ILE A 330 7.22 9.58 -22.86
CA ILE A 330 8.34 8.97 -23.58
C ILE A 330 7.84 8.49 -24.95
N ASP A 331 8.52 8.87 -26.04
CA ASP A 331 8.25 8.34 -27.38
C ASP A 331 9.13 7.11 -27.64
N LEU A 332 8.51 5.93 -27.66
CA LEU A 332 9.20 4.66 -27.88
C LEU A 332 9.69 4.49 -29.32
N TRP A 333 9.25 5.32 -30.27
CA TRP A 333 9.70 5.23 -31.67
C TRP A 333 11.04 5.92 -31.92
N MET A 334 11.53 6.73 -31.00
CA MET A 334 12.84 7.38 -31.11
C MET A 334 13.98 6.37 -30.87
N ASN A 335 15.18 6.64 -31.39
CA ASN A 335 16.35 5.80 -31.16
C ASN A 335 17.53 6.60 -30.56
N PRO A 336 17.83 6.43 -29.25
CA PRO A 336 17.05 5.65 -28.26
C PRO A 336 15.70 6.32 -27.93
N PRO A 337 14.74 5.58 -27.32
CA PRO A 337 13.53 6.17 -26.75
C PRO A 337 13.83 7.36 -25.84
N ALA A 338 13.02 8.41 -25.90
CA ALA A 338 13.32 9.67 -25.21
C ALA A 338 12.07 10.38 -24.68
N ILE A 339 12.25 11.21 -23.64
CA ILE A 339 11.18 12.06 -23.08
C ILE A 339 10.89 13.20 -24.05
N VAL A 340 9.64 13.27 -24.52
CA VAL A 340 9.15 14.28 -25.48
C VAL A 340 8.29 15.37 -24.84
N ALA A 341 7.75 15.15 -23.64
CA ALA A 341 7.07 16.17 -22.85
C ALA A 341 7.15 15.85 -21.34
N GLU A 342 7.10 16.88 -20.50
CA GLU A 342 7.00 16.75 -19.04
C GLU A 342 6.06 17.82 -18.45
N ILE A 343 5.39 17.49 -17.34
CA ILE A 343 4.56 18.42 -16.56
C ILE A 343 4.48 17.97 -15.09
N LYS A 344 4.27 18.89 -14.15
CA LYS A 344 3.90 18.57 -12.76
C LYS A 344 2.41 18.86 -12.57
N VAL A 345 1.67 17.92 -11.98
CA VAL A 345 0.19 18.00 -11.83
C VAL A 345 -0.29 18.14 -10.39
N GLY A 346 0.64 18.24 -9.45
CA GLY A 346 0.36 18.33 -8.02
C GLY A 346 1.65 18.32 -7.20
N LEU A 347 1.52 18.13 -5.90
CA LEU A 347 2.65 17.91 -5.00
C LEU A 347 2.89 16.43 -4.75
N GLU A 348 1.82 15.62 -4.73
CA GLU A 348 1.91 14.19 -4.50
C GLU A 348 0.90 13.44 -5.38
N ALA A 349 1.32 12.40 -6.10
CA ALA A 349 0.46 11.62 -7.00
C ALA A 349 0.88 10.15 -7.10
N ARG A 350 -0.02 9.28 -7.57
CA ARG A 350 0.25 7.84 -7.74
C ARG A 350 -0.27 7.28 -9.05
N SER A 351 -1.28 7.89 -9.65
CA SER A 351 -1.95 7.35 -10.84
C SER A 351 -1.79 8.25 -12.05
N VAL A 352 -1.60 7.59 -13.19
CA VAL A 352 -1.70 8.13 -14.54
C VAL A 352 -2.36 7.06 -15.39
N GLU A 353 -3.15 7.43 -16.38
CA GLU A 353 -3.75 6.51 -17.36
C GLU A 353 -3.97 7.22 -18.70
N THR A 354 -4.16 6.44 -19.76
CA THR A 354 -4.38 6.94 -21.12
C THR A 354 -5.78 6.60 -21.63
N SER A 355 -6.30 7.39 -22.55
CA SER A 355 -7.60 7.12 -23.19
C SER A 355 -7.52 5.86 -24.06
N LYS A 356 -8.37 4.87 -23.77
CA LYS A 356 -8.37 3.55 -24.42
C LYS A 356 -9.64 3.24 -25.21
N TYR A 357 -10.67 4.08 -25.12
CA TYR A 357 -11.87 3.88 -25.91
C TYR A 357 -11.56 4.03 -27.39
N LYS A 358 -12.15 3.16 -28.21
CA LYS A 358 -11.91 3.13 -29.65
C LYS A 358 -12.19 4.49 -30.30
N GLY A 359 -11.25 4.99 -31.08
CA GLY A 359 -11.31 6.31 -31.73
C GLY A 359 -10.71 7.45 -30.89
N PHE A 360 -10.30 7.18 -29.65
CA PHE A 360 -9.60 8.12 -28.76
C PHE A 360 -8.14 7.74 -28.53
N GLU A 361 -7.57 6.88 -29.37
CA GLU A 361 -6.18 6.48 -29.23
C GLU A 361 -5.26 7.71 -29.25
N ASP A 362 -4.37 7.77 -28.24
CA ASP A 362 -3.40 8.84 -27.99
C ASP A 362 -3.98 10.25 -27.76
N LYS A 363 -5.31 10.40 -27.63
CA LYS A 363 -5.93 11.73 -27.53
C LYS A 363 -5.73 12.40 -26.19
N LEU A 364 -5.85 11.64 -25.11
CA LEU A 364 -5.84 12.16 -23.75
C LEU A 364 -5.08 11.25 -22.79
N ALA A 365 -4.46 11.89 -21.80
CA ALA A 365 -3.96 11.25 -20.59
C ALA A 365 -4.62 11.89 -19.37
N ILE A 366 -4.69 11.16 -18.26
CA ILE A 366 -5.21 11.65 -16.99
C ILE A 366 -4.22 11.30 -15.87
N ALA A 367 -4.04 12.20 -14.90
CA ALA A 367 -3.25 11.94 -13.70
C ALA A 367 -4.04 12.27 -12.43
N GLY A 368 -3.87 11.43 -11.40
CA GLY A 368 -4.54 11.52 -10.10
C GLY A 368 -3.58 11.89 -8.98
N ALA A 369 -3.90 12.95 -8.25
CA ALA A 369 -3.10 13.46 -7.15
C ALA A 369 -3.69 13.09 -5.78
N TYR A 370 -2.79 12.88 -4.83
CA TYR A 370 -3.09 12.86 -3.41
C TYR A 370 -3.20 14.29 -2.88
N TRP A 371 -2.22 15.13 -3.25
CA TRP A 371 -2.26 16.55 -2.94
C TRP A 371 -1.89 17.44 -4.14
N PRO A 372 -2.70 18.48 -4.45
CA PRO A 372 -4.06 18.67 -3.95
C PRO A 372 -4.96 17.48 -4.28
N PRO A 373 -6.09 17.28 -3.57
CA PRO A 373 -7.07 16.25 -3.91
C PRO A 373 -7.75 16.63 -5.23
N GLN A 374 -7.19 16.16 -6.34
CA GLN A 374 -7.62 16.48 -7.69
C GLN A 374 -7.17 15.42 -8.72
N TYR A 375 -7.81 15.44 -9.88
CA TYR A 375 -7.28 14.81 -11.10
C TYR A 375 -7.17 15.83 -12.23
N VAL A 376 -6.29 15.54 -13.18
CA VAL A 376 -5.96 16.42 -14.31
C VAL A 376 -6.05 15.64 -15.62
N ILE A 377 -6.89 16.10 -16.54
CA ILE A 377 -6.92 15.63 -17.93
C ILE A 377 -5.96 16.50 -18.75
N MET A 378 -5.11 15.83 -19.50
CA MET A 378 -4.05 16.40 -20.33
C MET A 378 -4.21 15.92 -21.76
N ASP A 379 -3.69 16.71 -22.70
CA ASP A 379 -3.49 16.28 -24.07
C ASP A 379 -2.54 15.07 -24.14
N GLY A 380 -2.95 14.02 -24.85
CA GLY A 380 -2.18 12.78 -24.95
C GLY A 380 -0.95 12.89 -25.85
N ASP A 381 -0.89 13.89 -26.74
CA ASP A 381 0.26 14.10 -27.61
C ASP A 381 1.29 15.07 -27.02
N THR A 382 0.90 15.95 -26.09
CA THR A 382 1.76 17.06 -25.64
C THR A 382 1.86 17.24 -24.14
N LEU A 383 1.04 16.54 -23.33
CA LEU A 383 0.84 16.78 -21.90
C LEU A 383 0.31 18.18 -21.55
N GLU A 384 -0.19 18.96 -22.52
CA GLU A 384 -0.80 20.26 -22.20
C GLU A 384 -1.98 20.03 -21.23
N PRO A 385 -2.03 20.72 -20.07
CA PRO A 385 -3.10 20.55 -19.09
C PRO A 385 -4.39 21.18 -19.62
N LYS A 386 -5.47 20.39 -19.72
CA LYS A 386 -6.76 20.81 -20.29
C LYS A 386 -7.82 21.04 -19.25
N LYS A 387 -7.97 20.13 -18.28
CA LYS A 387 -9.02 20.19 -17.25
C LYS A 387 -8.49 19.73 -15.91
N ILE A 388 -8.77 20.48 -14.86
CA ILE A 388 -8.48 20.12 -13.47
C ILE A 388 -9.81 20.00 -12.75
N VAL A 389 -9.99 18.93 -11.97
CA VAL A 389 -11.20 18.71 -11.17
C VAL A 389 -10.79 18.31 -9.77
N SER A 390 -11.30 19.02 -8.76
CA SER A 390 -11.08 18.66 -7.36
C SER A 390 -11.90 17.44 -6.98
N THR A 391 -11.36 16.64 -6.07
CA THR A 391 -12.04 15.47 -5.48
C THR A 391 -12.50 15.71 -4.05
N ARG A 392 -12.36 16.93 -3.50
CA ARG A 392 -12.97 17.32 -2.22
C ARG A 392 -14.48 17.13 -2.29
N GLY A 393 -15.07 16.53 -1.27
CA GLY A 393 -16.47 16.14 -1.32
C GLY A 393 -16.97 15.48 -0.05
N MET A 394 -18.10 14.80 -0.14
CA MET A 394 -18.77 14.16 0.99
C MET A 394 -18.40 12.68 1.04
N THR A 395 -18.32 12.07 2.22
CA THR A 395 -18.13 10.61 2.33
C THR A 395 -19.42 9.86 2.01
N VAL A 396 -19.30 8.70 1.39
CA VAL A 396 -20.45 7.86 1.00
C VAL A 396 -21.28 7.35 2.19
N ASP A 397 -20.67 7.21 3.36
CA ASP A 397 -21.28 6.62 4.55
C ASP A 397 -22.08 7.63 5.39
N THR A 398 -21.42 8.68 5.84
CA THR A 398 -21.96 9.68 6.77
C THR A 398 -22.37 10.97 6.08
N GLN A 399 -22.05 11.14 4.80
CA GLN A 399 -22.17 12.39 4.07
C GLN A 399 -21.52 13.56 4.80
N GLU A 400 -20.35 13.31 5.42
CA GLU A 400 -19.54 14.35 6.03
C GLU A 400 -18.52 14.88 5.02
N TYR A 401 -18.26 16.19 5.07
CA TYR A 401 -17.28 16.80 4.18
C TYR A 401 -15.87 16.30 4.54
N HIS A 402 -15.17 15.75 3.55
CA HIS A 402 -13.79 15.29 3.65
C HIS A 402 -12.86 16.21 2.83
N PRO A 403 -11.89 16.90 3.46
CA PRO A 403 -11.07 17.91 2.79
C PRO A 403 -9.89 17.35 1.99
N GLU A 404 -9.59 16.06 2.15
CA GLU A 404 -8.45 15.39 1.52
C GLU A 404 -8.80 14.03 0.84
N PRO A 405 -9.77 13.95 -0.09
CA PRO A 405 -10.11 12.67 -0.74
C PRO A 405 -9.13 12.37 -1.89
N ARG A 406 -8.14 11.52 -1.63
CA ARG A 406 -7.02 11.23 -2.54
C ARG A 406 -7.48 10.40 -3.73
N VAL A 407 -6.96 10.69 -4.92
CA VAL A 407 -7.16 9.84 -6.09
C VAL A 407 -6.25 8.62 -6.01
N ALA A 408 -6.82 7.42 -5.91
CA ALA A 408 -6.05 6.18 -5.78
C ALA A 408 -5.67 5.61 -7.16
N ALA A 409 -6.49 4.71 -7.71
CA ALA A 409 -6.31 4.17 -9.06
C ALA A 409 -7.15 4.93 -10.09
N ILE A 410 -6.64 4.96 -11.32
CA ILE A 410 -7.38 5.36 -12.51
C ILE A 410 -7.24 4.25 -13.54
N VAL A 411 -8.36 3.86 -14.16
CA VAL A 411 -8.39 2.97 -15.34
C VAL A 411 -9.17 3.63 -16.46
N ALA A 412 -8.99 3.18 -17.70
CA ALA A 412 -9.75 3.68 -18.85
C ALA A 412 -10.80 2.67 -19.27
N SER A 413 -12.02 3.16 -19.50
CA SER A 413 -13.16 2.35 -19.95
C SER A 413 -12.96 1.89 -21.40
N HIS A 414 -13.35 0.65 -21.65
CA HIS A 414 -13.46 0.06 -22.99
C HIS A 414 -14.89 0.13 -23.54
N GLU A 415 -15.86 0.45 -22.68
CA GLU A 415 -17.29 0.49 -23.02
C GLU A 415 -17.77 1.89 -23.41
N HIS A 416 -17.10 2.93 -22.89
CA HIS A 416 -17.38 4.35 -23.17
C HIS A 416 -16.08 5.16 -23.20
N PRO A 417 -16.07 6.33 -23.84
CA PRO A 417 -14.99 7.30 -23.76
C PRO A 417 -14.91 7.95 -22.36
N GLU A 418 -14.55 7.14 -21.36
CA GLU A 418 -14.53 7.49 -19.94
C GLU A 418 -13.24 7.04 -19.25
N PHE A 419 -12.76 7.87 -18.32
CA PHE A 419 -11.83 7.45 -17.27
C PHE A 419 -12.63 7.04 -16.03
N ILE A 420 -12.18 5.99 -15.33
CA ILE A 420 -12.74 5.55 -14.06
C ILE A 420 -11.75 5.89 -12.95
N VAL A 421 -12.16 6.75 -12.03
CA VAL A 421 -11.30 7.35 -11.01
C VAL A 421 -11.78 6.94 -9.61
N ASN A 422 -10.93 6.23 -8.87
CA ASN A 422 -11.20 5.90 -7.46
C ASN A 422 -10.84 7.08 -6.54
N VAL A 423 -11.80 7.55 -5.75
CA VAL A 423 -11.60 8.57 -4.72
C VAL A 423 -11.64 7.93 -3.34
N LYS A 424 -10.46 7.83 -2.72
CA LYS A 424 -10.15 6.94 -1.60
C LYS A 424 -11.02 7.21 -0.36
N GLU A 425 -10.84 8.34 0.31
CA GLU A 425 -11.41 8.59 1.64
C GLU A 425 -12.93 8.77 1.61
N THR A 426 -13.47 9.31 0.52
CA THR A 426 -14.92 9.49 0.35
C THR A 426 -15.60 8.21 -0.10
N GLY A 427 -14.91 7.33 -0.82
CA GLY A 427 -15.46 6.05 -1.29
C GLY A 427 -16.32 6.17 -2.54
N HIS A 428 -15.98 7.12 -3.41
CA HIS A 428 -16.67 7.37 -4.68
C HIS A 428 -15.83 6.89 -5.87
N ILE A 429 -16.51 6.35 -6.88
CA ILE A 429 -15.90 5.97 -8.17
C ILE A 429 -16.50 6.87 -9.24
N LEU A 430 -15.65 7.67 -9.88
CA LEU A 430 -16.08 8.66 -10.87
C LEU A 430 -15.86 8.13 -12.28
N LEU A 431 -16.91 8.06 -13.09
CA LEU A 431 -16.82 7.79 -14.53
C LEU A 431 -16.84 9.14 -15.26
N VAL A 432 -15.65 9.59 -15.65
CA VAL A 432 -15.39 10.91 -16.22
C VAL A 432 -15.40 10.80 -17.74
N ASN A 433 -16.48 11.25 -18.38
CA ASN A 433 -16.63 11.22 -19.83
C ASN A 433 -15.79 12.32 -20.48
N TYR A 434 -14.96 11.94 -21.45
CA TYR A 434 -14.01 12.81 -22.12
C TYR A 434 -14.35 13.12 -23.59
N GLU A 435 -15.57 12.84 -24.06
CA GLU A 435 -16.05 13.29 -25.37
C GLU A 435 -16.11 14.82 -25.46
N ASP A 436 -16.51 15.46 -24.36
CA ASP A 436 -16.52 16.92 -24.21
C ASP A 436 -16.00 17.32 -22.82
N ILE A 437 -14.70 17.60 -22.75
CA ILE A 437 -14.04 18.04 -21.50
C ILE A 437 -14.42 19.48 -21.10
N ASN A 438 -15.04 20.26 -21.99
CA ASN A 438 -15.52 21.60 -21.67
C ASN A 438 -16.86 21.51 -20.94
N ASN A 439 -17.79 20.69 -21.44
CA ASN A 439 -19.07 20.36 -20.82
C ASN A 439 -19.00 19.00 -20.10
N LEU A 440 -18.03 18.89 -19.19
CA LEU A 440 -17.63 17.62 -18.58
C LEU A 440 -18.80 16.92 -17.88
N SER A 441 -19.13 15.71 -18.34
CA SER A 441 -20.09 14.82 -17.68
C SER A 441 -19.35 13.83 -16.79
N VAL A 442 -19.80 13.69 -15.54
CA VAL A 442 -19.24 12.75 -14.57
C VAL A 442 -20.38 11.99 -13.94
N THR A 443 -20.34 10.66 -14.03
CA THR A 443 -21.20 9.80 -13.21
C THR A 443 -20.47 9.51 -11.92
N ASP A 444 -21.06 9.93 -10.79
CA ASP A 444 -20.53 9.69 -9.46
C ASP A 444 -21.21 8.46 -8.84
N ILE A 445 -20.43 7.40 -8.61
CA ILE A 445 -20.92 6.14 -8.04
C ILE A 445 -20.45 5.99 -6.60
N GLU A 446 -21.41 5.99 -5.69
CA GLU A 446 -21.25 5.62 -4.30
C GLU A 446 -20.83 4.14 -4.17
N ALA A 447 -19.68 3.86 -3.54
CA ALA A 447 -19.15 2.50 -3.36
C ALA A 447 -18.85 2.18 -1.89
N ALA A 448 -17.59 2.33 -1.46
CA ALA A 448 -17.15 2.08 -0.09
C ALA A 448 -15.88 2.89 0.20
N LYS A 449 -15.69 3.35 1.44
CA LYS A 449 -14.51 4.13 1.81
C LYS A 449 -13.23 3.32 1.67
N PHE A 450 -12.14 4.06 1.45
CA PHE A 450 -10.79 3.55 1.30
C PHE A 450 -10.58 2.73 0.03
N LEU A 451 -11.24 3.14 -1.06
CA LEU A 451 -10.92 2.65 -2.41
C LEU A 451 -9.42 2.78 -2.67
N HIS A 452 -8.87 1.79 -3.36
CA HIS A 452 -7.46 1.74 -3.69
C HIS A 452 -7.29 1.32 -5.14
N ASP A 453 -6.83 0.11 -5.37
CA ASP A 453 -6.49 -0.49 -6.64
C ASP A 453 -7.57 -1.47 -7.11
N GLY A 454 -7.46 -1.90 -8.37
CA GLY A 454 -8.46 -2.70 -9.04
C GLY A 454 -8.12 -2.90 -10.52
N GLY A 455 -8.88 -3.78 -11.16
CA GLY A 455 -8.78 -4.05 -12.57
C GLY A 455 -10.10 -4.53 -13.14
N TRP A 456 -10.13 -4.58 -14.46
CA TRP A 456 -11.19 -5.18 -15.23
C TRP A 456 -11.28 -6.70 -15.04
N ASP A 457 -12.50 -7.20 -15.14
CA ASP A 457 -12.72 -8.59 -15.50
C ASP A 457 -12.21 -8.86 -16.93
N ARG A 458 -12.11 -10.14 -17.31
CA ARG A 458 -11.62 -10.56 -18.62
C ARG A 458 -12.38 -10.00 -19.83
N THR A 459 -13.61 -9.50 -19.64
CA THR A 459 -14.43 -8.91 -20.72
C THR A 459 -14.21 -7.41 -20.88
N HIS A 460 -13.41 -6.79 -20.01
CA HIS A 460 -13.16 -5.35 -19.96
C HIS A 460 -14.43 -4.50 -19.72
N ARG A 461 -15.46 -5.10 -19.11
CA ARG A 461 -16.73 -4.43 -18.80
C ARG A 461 -16.88 -4.11 -17.32
N TYR A 462 -16.49 -5.02 -16.45
CA TYR A 462 -16.68 -4.88 -15.02
C TYR A 462 -15.38 -4.48 -14.35
N PHE A 463 -15.36 -3.32 -13.69
CA PHE A 463 -14.22 -2.88 -12.90
C PHE A 463 -14.37 -3.38 -11.47
N LEU A 464 -13.47 -4.27 -11.05
CA LEU A 464 -13.38 -4.79 -9.68
C LEU A 464 -12.29 -4.04 -8.93
N THR A 465 -12.63 -3.40 -7.81
CA THR A 465 -11.69 -2.61 -7.03
C THR A 465 -11.81 -2.83 -5.53
N ALA A 466 -10.65 -2.87 -4.86
CA ALA A 466 -10.56 -3.05 -3.43
C ALA A 466 -10.82 -1.73 -2.69
N ALA A 467 -11.79 -1.77 -1.76
CA ALA A 467 -11.92 -0.83 -0.67
C ALA A 467 -11.21 -1.45 0.54
N ASN A 468 -9.88 -1.35 0.56
CA ASN A 468 -9.02 -2.25 1.34
C ASN A 468 -9.24 -2.16 2.86
N GLN A 469 -9.37 -0.95 3.43
CA GLN A 469 -9.66 -0.77 4.86
C GLN A 469 -11.14 -0.92 5.21
N SER A 470 -11.98 -1.24 4.22
CA SER A 470 -13.39 -1.58 4.41
C SER A 470 -13.66 -3.07 4.15
N ASP A 471 -12.63 -3.87 3.88
CA ASP A 471 -12.72 -5.32 3.62
C ASP A 471 -13.75 -5.66 2.53
N LYS A 472 -13.78 -4.86 1.46
CA LYS A 472 -14.74 -4.98 0.35
C LYS A 472 -14.08 -4.92 -1.02
N ILE A 473 -14.68 -5.63 -1.98
CA ILE A 473 -14.45 -5.48 -3.41
C ILE A 473 -15.71 -4.87 -4.03
N ALA A 474 -15.60 -3.66 -4.59
CA ALA A 474 -16.65 -3.04 -5.36
C ALA A 474 -16.58 -3.47 -6.82
N VAL A 475 -17.73 -3.74 -7.43
CA VAL A 475 -17.85 -4.13 -8.84
C VAL A 475 -18.69 -3.09 -9.57
N ILE A 476 -18.10 -2.41 -10.54
CA ILE A 476 -18.78 -1.42 -11.38
C ILE A 476 -19.02 -1.99 -12.77
N ASP A 477 -20.25 -1.93 -13.26
CA ASP A 477 -20.57 -2.18 -14.67
C ASP A 477 -20.30 -0.90 -15.44
N SER A 478 -19.20 -0.82 -16.19
CA SER A 478 -18.83 0.40 -16.90
C SER A 478 -19.79 0.70 -18.05
N ARG A 479 -20.39 -0.32 -18.66
CA ARG A 479 -21.39 -0.15 -19.74
C ARG A 479 -22.65 0.53 -19.21
N GLU A 480 -23.16 0.05 -18.08
CA GLU A 480 -24.39 0.55 -17.46
C GLU A 480 -24.16 1.70 -16.47
N ARG A 481 -22.88 2.06 -16.22
CA ARG A 481 -22.43 3.12 -15.30
C ARG A 481 -23.00 2.99 -13.88
N LYS A 482 -22.96 1.78 -13.31
CA LYS A 482 -23.56 1.52 -11.99
C LYS A 482 -22.75 0.53 -11.14
N LEU A 483 -22.89 0.69 -9.82
CA LEU A 483 -22.47 -0.33 -8.86
C LEU A 483 -23.31 -1.59 -9.05
N THR A 484 -22.64 -2.72 -9.25
CA THR A 484 -23.26 -4.04 -9.45
C THR A 484 -23.20 -4.89 -8.18
N ALA A 485 -22.10 -4.81 -7.44
CA ALA A 485 -21.93 -5.55 -6.20
C ALA A 485 -20.91 -4.88 -5.25
N LEU A 486 -21.09 -5.13 -3.95
CA LEU A 486 -20.09 -4.93 -2.91
C LEU A 486 -19.86 -6.28 -2.22
N ILE A 487 -18.72 -6.90 -2.52
CA ILE A 487 -18.39 -8.26 -2.09
C ILE A 487 -17.49 -8.15 -0.86
N HIS A 488 -17.80 -8.88 0.21
CA HIS A 488 -16.92 -8.96 1.39
C HIS A 488 -15.64 -9.74 1.05
N ALA A 489 -14.48 -9.17 1.40
CA ALA A 489 -13.19 -9.85 1.42
C ALA A 489 -12.78 -10.05 2.89
N GLU A 490 -12.00 -11.09 3.22
CA GLU A 490 -11.72 -11.42 4.62
C GLU A 490 -10.97 -10.30 5.36
N LYS A 491 -9.84 -9.84 4.82
CA LYS A 491 -9.09 -8.72 5.40
C LYS A 491 -8.13 -8.05 4.41
N THR A 492 -8.25 -6.74 4.24
CA THR A 492 -7.32 -5.88 3.48
C THR A 492 -6.90 -6.49 2.12
N PRO A 493 -7.85 -6.71 1.20
CA PRO A 493 -7.52 -7.18 -0.14
C PRO A 493 -6.61 -6.19 -0.85
N HIS A 494 -5.62 -6.71 -1.60
CA HIS A 494 -4.68 -5.91 -2.39
C HIS A 494 -4.39 -6.60 -3.73
N PRO A 495 -5.18 -6.31 -4.77
CA PRO A 495 -5.06 -7.01 -6.04
C PRO A 495 -3.93 -6.53 -6.96
N GLY A 496 -3.47 -5.28 -6.82
CA GLY A 496 -2.97 -4.54 -7.97
C GLY A 496 -4.08 -4.38 -9.01
N ARG A 497 -3.92 -4.98 -10.19
CA ARG A 497 -5.01 -5.15 -11.18
C ARG A 497 -5.82 -6.45 -10.97
N GLY A 498 -5.32 -7.35 -10.13
CA GLY A 498 -5.80 -8.72 -9.99
C GLY A 498 -5.30 -9.62 -11.11
N ALA A 499 -5.83 -10.84 -11.15
CA ALA A 499 -5.59 -11.82 -12.21
C ALA A 499 -6.90 -12.42 -12.69
N ASN A 500 -7.12 -12.48 -14.00
CA ASN A 500 -8.28 -13.13 -14.58
C ASN A 500 -7.97 -14.57 -14.99
N LEU A 501 -8.81 -15.51 -14.56
CA LEU A 501 -8.63 -16.95 -14.81
C LEU A 501 -9.92 -17.60 -15.30
N ASP A 502 -9.78 -18.75 -15.96
CA ASP A 502 -10.85 -19.71 -16.14
C ASP A 502 -10.73 -20.80 -15.07
N ASP A 503 -11.49 -20.68 -13.97
CA ASP A 503 -11.55 -21.72 -12.93
C ASP A 503 -12.28 -22.95 -13.50
N PRO A 504 -11.69 -24.17 -13.44
CA PRO A 504 -12.29 -25.38 -14.01
C PRO A 504 -13.68 -25.74 -13.49
N LYS A 505 -14.05 -25.25 -12.29
CA LYS A 505 -15.32 -25.52 -11.63
C LYS A 505 -16.29 -24.36 -11.71
N TYR A 506 -15.79 -23.12 -11.60
CA TYR A 506 -16.64 -21.93 -11.44
C TYR A 506 -16.71 -21.02 -12.68
N GLY A 507 -15.92 -21.31 -13.72
CA GLY A 507 -15.85 -20.49 -14.93
C GLY A 507 -14.96 -19.25 -14.74
N PRO A 508 -15.24 -18.15 -15.47
CA PRO A 508 -14.45 -16.92 -15.35
C PRO A 508 -14.44 -16.35 -13.94
N VAL A 509 -13.25 -16.10 -13.43
CA VAL A 509 -13.00 -15.51 -12.11
C VAL A 509 -11.96 -14.41 -12.20
N TRP A 510 -12.06 -13.47 -11.25
CA TRP A 510 -11.02 -12.48 -10.97
C TRP A 510 -10.46 -12.74 -9.57
N VAL A 511 -9.14 -12.65 -9.43
CA VAL A 511 -8.41 -13.06 -8.23
C VAL A 511 -7.69 -11.88 -7.60
N THR A 512 -7.72 -11.83 -6.26
CA THR A 512 -6.93 -10.91 -5.44
C THR A 512 -6.21 -11.67 -4.33
N SER A 513 -5.01 -11.23 -3.97
CA SER A 513 -4.39 -11.58 -2.69
C SER A 513 -4.73 -10.54 -1.61
N ALA A 514 -4.16 -10.71 -0.43
CA ALA A 514 -4.35 -9.82 0.71
C ALA A 514 -3.02 -9.39 1.32
N LEU A 515 -3.02 -8.18 1.89
CA LEU A 515 -1.89 -7.69 2.68
C LEU A 515 -1.90 -8.28 4.09
N GLY A 516 -3.08 -8.41 4.70
CA GLY A 516 -3.23 -8.71 6.12
C GLY A 516 -3.27 -10.20 6.49
N ASN A 517 -3.31 -11.09 5.50
CA ASN A 517 -3.35 -12.54 5.70
C ASN A 517 -2.88 -13.27 4.42
N ALA A 518 -2.86 -14.60 4.45
CA ALA A 518 -2.41 -15.44 3.34
C ALA A 518 -3.49 -15.72 2.28
N ASP A 519 -4.67 -15.09 2.36
CA ASP A 519 -5.80 -15.45 1.51
C ASP A 519 -5.61 -15.00 0.07
N ILE A 520 -5.94 -15.92 -0.84
CA ILE A 520 -6.07 -15.67 -2.28
C ILE A 520 -7.54 -15.90 -2.65
N THR A 521 -8.27 -14.81 -2.86
CA THR A 521 -9.73 -14.79 -3.01
C THR A 521 -10.11 -14.77 -4.49
N PHE A 522 -10.96 -15.70 -4.90
CA PHE A 522 -11.46 -15.86 -6.27
C PHE A 522 -12.93 -15.43 -6.32
N ILE A 523 -13.24 -14.50 -7.23
CA ILE A 523 -14.57 -13.93 -7.40
C ILE A 523 -15.10 -14.28 -8.79
N GLY A 524 -16.30 -14.87 -8.88
CA GLY A 524 -16.93 -15.16 -10.18
C GLY A 524 -17.33 -13.88 -10.91
N THR A 525 -17.02 -13.79 -12.21
CA THR A 525 -17.19 -12.54 -13.00
C THR A 525 -18.10 -12.67 -14.23
N ASP A 526 -18.77 -13.82 -14.41
CA ASP A 526 -19.66 -14.05 -15.56
C ASP A 526 -21.15 -14.09 -15.17
N PRO A 527 -21.84 -12.93 -15.19
CA PRO A 527 -23.27 -12.83 -14.90
C PRO A 527 -24.18 -13.36 -16.03
N GLU A 528 -23.64 -13.78 -17.18
CA GLU A 528 -24.45 -14.28 -18.29
C GLU A 528 -24.57 -15.81 -18.25
N LYS A 529 -23.44 -16.53 -18.20
CA LYS A 529 -23.42 -18.00 -18.25
C LYS A 529 -23.23 -18.64 -16.88
N HIS A 530 -22.62 -17.95 -15.92
CA HIS A 530 -22.34 -18.45 -14.57
C HIS A 530 -23.05 -17.63 -13.49
N LYS A 531 -24.33 -17.28 -13.73
CA LYS A 531 -25.19 -16.43 -12.88
C LYS A 531 -25.16 -16.77 -11.39
N GLN A 532 -25.08 -18.05 -11.05
CA GLN A 532 -25.07 -18.51 -9.67
C GLN A 532 -23.78 -18.12 -8.91
N HIS A 533 -22.69 -17.87 -9.64
CA HIS A 533 -21.35 -17.56 -9.13
C HIS A 533 -20.97 -16.09 -9.28
N ALA A 534 -21.58 -15.37 -10.23
CA ALA A 534 -21.30 -13.97 -10.48
C ALA A 534 -21.38 -13.13 -9.20
N TRP A 535 -20.32 -12.35 -8.97
CA TRP A 535 -20.15 -11.43 -7.84
C TRP A 535 -20.17 -12.10 -6.47
N LYS A 536 -19.69 -13.34 -6.40
CA LYS A 536 -19.50 -14.08 -5.15
C LYS A 536 -18.08 -14.58 -5.05
N VAL A 537 -17.57 -14.64 -3.82
CA VAL A 537 -16.38 -15.43 -3.51
C VAL A 537 -16.72 -16.90 -3.73
N VAL A 538 -16.04 -17.53 -4.69
CA VAL A 538 -16.27 -18.94 -5.05
C VAL A 538 -15.19 -19.89 -4.52
N ARG A 539 -14.03 -19.33 -4.17
CA ARG A 539 -12.87 -20.04 -3.65
C ARG A 539 -11.97 -19.08 -2.87
N VAL A 540 -11.38 -19.57 -1.80
CA VAL A 540 -10.27 -18.94 -1.10
C VAL A 540 -9.16 -19.97 -0.97
N LEU A 541 -7.97 -19.67 -1.48
CA LEU A 541 -6.77 -20.49 -1.31
C LEU A 541 -5.83 -19.82 -0.31
N GLN A 542 -4.90 -20.59 0.24
CA GLN A 542 -3.84 -20.08 1.11
C GLN A 542 -2.55 -19.95 0.30
N GLY A 543 -1.99 -18.74 0.25
CA GLY A 543 -0.64 -18.46 -0.25
C GLY A 543 0.43 -18.71 0.82
N GLN A 544 1.64 -18.19 0.59
CA GLN A 544 2.77 -18.40 1.53
C GLN A 544 2.57 -17.73 2.89
N GLY A 545 1.85 -16.60 2.92
CA GLY A 545 1.68 -15.76 4.10
C GLY A 545 1.09 -14.40 3.75
N GLY A 546 0.92 -13.54 4.76
CA GLY A 546 0.55 -12.14 4.57
C GLY A 546 1.63 -11.32 3.85
N GLY A 547 1.28 -10.09 3.49
CA GLY A 547 2.19 -9.17 2.80
C GLY A 547 2.30 -9.38 1.28
N SER A 548 1.33 -10.07 0.67
CA SER A 548 1.19 -10.12 -0.79
C SER A 548 0.74 -8.78 -1.34
N VAL A 549 1.30 -8.38 -2.48
CA VAL A 549 0.98 -7.11 -3.14
C VAL A 549 0.42 -7.36 -4.54
N PHE A 550 0.85 -8.43 -5.21
CA PHE A 550 0.41 -8.76 -6.56
C PHE A 550 0.11 -10.25 -6.73
N VAL A 551 -1.01 -10.50 -7.41
CA VAL A 551 -1.27 -11.74 -8.12
C VAL A 551 -1.16 -11.51 -9.63
N LYS A 552 -0.79 -12.53 -10.39
CA LYS A 552 -0.69 -12.41 -11.86
C LYS A 552 -0.96 -13.74 -12.56
N SER A 553 -1.63 -13.67 -13.71
CA SER A 553 -1.65 -14.74 -14.70
C SER A 553 -1.60 -14.13 -16.10
N HIS A 554 -1.80 -14.97 -17.11
CA HIS A 554 -1.88 -14.56 -18.52
C HIS A 554 -2.79 -15.55 -19.27
N PRO A 555 -3.56 -15.13 -20.30
CA PRO A 555 -4.46 -16.02 -21.03
C PRO A 555 -3.82 -17.27 -21.67
N THR A 556 -2.50 -17.26 -21.86
CA THR A 556 -1.72 -18.41 -22.41
C THR A 556 -1.04 -19.24 -21.32
N SER A 557 -1.08 -18.78 -20.07
CA SER A 557 -0.45 -19.43 -18.92
C SER A 557 -1.45 -20.32 -18.20
N THR A 558 -0.96 -21.40 -17.61
CA THR A 558 -1.71 -22.21 -16.65
C THR A 558 -1.28 -21.95 -15.21
N ASN A 559 -0.52 -20.88 -14.96
CA ASN A 559 0.01 -20.54 -13.65
C ASN A 559 -0.72 -19.32 -13.07
N LEU A 560 -0.95 -19.37 -11.76
CA LEU A 560 -1.26 -18.20 -10.95
C LEU A 560 -0.07 -17.91 -10.05
N TRP A 561 0.55 -16.76 -10.27
CA TRP A 561 1.74 -16.29 -9.57
C TRP A 561 1.34 -15.34 -8.43
N VAL A 562 1.88 -15.57 -7.22
CA VAL A 562 1.56 -14.80 -6.01
C VAL A 562 2.84 -14.42 -5.28
N ASP A 563 3.10 -13.12 -5.19
CA ASP A 563 4.25 -12.60 -4.43
C ASP A 563 3.90 -12.38 -2.95
N SER A 564 4.92 -12.13 -2.12
CA SER A 564 4.75 -11.81 -0.69
C SER A 564 5.79 -10.79 -0.19
N PRO A 565 6.06 -9.71 -0.94
CA PRO A 565 7.22 -8.85 -0.70
C PRO A 565 7.18 -8.15 0.64
N LEU A 566 6.02 -7.97 1.29
CA LEU A 566 5.91 -7.30 2.58
C LEU A 566 5.88 -8.27 3.77
N ASN A 567 6.01 -9.58 3.52
CA ASN A 567 6.12 -10.55 4.59
C ASN A 567 7.36 -10.26 5.46
N PRO A 568 7.26 -10.40 6.79
CA PRO A 568 8.40 -10.21 7.69
C PRO A 568 9.43 -11.35 7.61
N ASP A 569 9.01 -12.55 7.19
CA ASP A 569 9.90 -13.67 6.96
C ASP A 569 10.70 -13.46 5.65
N ALA A 570 12.02 -13.57 5.75
CA ALA A 570 12.92 -13.40 4.62
C ALA A 570 12.71 -14.48 3.56
N ASP A 571 12.47 -15.73 3.95
CA ASP A 571 12.30 -16.84 3.00
C ASP A 571 11.02 -16.66 2.18
N ILE A 572 9.96 -16.14 2.81
CA ILE A 572 8.68 -15.86 2.14
C ILE A 572 8.80 -14.60 1.26
N SER A 573 9.36 -13.51 1.76
CA SER A 573 9.49 -12.26 0.99
C SER A 573 10.50 -12.34 -0.16
N GLN A 574 11.37 -13.36 -0.16
CA GLN A 574 12.37 -13.65 -1.20
C GLN A 574 11.94 -14.72 -2.21
N SER A 575 10.72 -15.24 -2.10
CA SER A 575 10.19 -16.30 -2.95
C SER A 575 8.80 -15.94 -3.51
N VAL A 576 8.29 -16.80 -4.40
CA VAL A 576 6.97 -16.65 -5.03
C VAL A 576 6.23 -17.98 -4.98
N ALA A 577 4.94 -17.96 -4.65
CA ALA A 577 4.05 -19.10 -4.78
C ALA A 577 3.46 -19.18 -6.20
N VAL A 578 3.39 -20.40 -6.73
CA VAL A 578 2.86 -20.68 -8.08
C VAL A 578 1.84 -21.81 -8.01
N PHE A 579 0.59 -21.50 -8.31
CA PHE A 579 -0.48 -22.49 -8.40
C PHE A 579 -0.65 -22.94 -9.86
N ASP A 580 -0.97 -24.22 -10.06
CA ASP A 580 -1.51 -24.70 -11.34
C ASP A 580 -3.02 -24.41 -11.39
N VAL A 581 -3.44 -23.55 -12.32
CA VAL A 581 -4.83 -23.14 -12.51
C VAL A 581 -5.73 -24.34 -12.85
N ASN A 582 -5.18 -25.37 -13.49
CA ASN A 582 -5.92 -26.59 -13.82
C ASN A 582 -6.07 -27.54 -12.62
N ASN A 583 -5.31 -27.33 -11.55
CA ASN A 583 -5.31 -28.18 -10.36
C ASN A 583 -5.02 -27.39 -9.07
N LEU A 584 -5.84 -26.38 -8.80
CA LEU A 584 -5.70 -25.48 -7.64
C LEU A 584 -5.68 -26.21 -6.28
N GLU A 585 -6.29 -27.40 -6.19
CA GLU A 585 -6.32 -28.21 -4.97
C GLU A 585 -4.97 -28.89 -4.65
N ALA A 586 -4.04 -28.96 -5.61
CA ALA A 586 -2.70 -29.48 -5.37
C ALA A 586 -1.84 -28.56 -4.49
N GLY A 587 -2.29 -27.32 -4.25
CA GLY A 587 -1.52 -26.28 -3.57
C GLY A 587 -0.56 -25.57 -4.52
N TYR A 588 0.41 -24.86 -3.94
CA TYR A 588 1.40 -24.08 -4.68
C TYR A 588 2.79 -24.71 -4.62
N GLU A 589 3.59 -24.41 -5.63
CA GLU A 589 5.04 -24.58 -5.63
C GLU A 589 5.69 -23.26 -5.18
N VAL A 590 6.82 -23.35 -4.47
CA VAL A 590 7.61 -22.17 -4.07
C VAL A 590 8.84 -22.06 -4.95
N LEU A 591 8.99 -20.92 -5.63
CA LEU A 591 10.19 -20.64 -6.44
C LEU A 591 11.13 -19.67 -5.70
N PRO A 592 12.43 -19.99 -5.57
CA PRO A 592 13.39 -19.19 -4.82
C PRO A 592 13.95 -18.05 -5.70
N ILE A 593 13.09 -17.10 -6.07
CA ILE A 593 13.42 -16.04 -7.04
C ILE A 593 14.62 -15.19 -6.60
N ALA A 594 14.73 -14.80 -5.33
CA ALA A 594 15.88 -14.00 -4.88
C ALA A 594 17.18 -14.81 -4.81
N GLU A 595 17.09 -16.13 -4.59
CA GLU A 595 18.25 -17.03 -4.64
C GLU A 595 18.78 -17.12 -6.08
N TRP A 596 17.89 -17.32 -7.05
CA TRP A 596 18.25 -17.30 -8.48
C TRP A 596 18.88 -15.98 -8.92
N ALA A 597 18.49 -14.87 -8.27
CA ALA A 597 19.09 -13.57 -8.53
C ALA A 597 20.53 -13.45 -8.04
N ASP A 598 21.01 -14.26 -7.09
CA ASP A 598 22.39 -14.27 -6.57
C ASP A 598 22.96 -12.85 -6.36
N LEU A 599 22.41 -12.14 -5.36
CA LEU A 599 22.69 -10.72 -5.09
C LEU A 599 23.50 -10.48 -3.80
N GLY A 600 23.88 -11.54 -3.08
CA GLY A 600 24.55 -11.44 -1.78
C GLY A 600 23.63 -10.94 -0.67
N GLU A 601 24.20 -10.21 0.29
CA GLU A 601 23.50 -9.73 1.48
C GLU A 601 22.49 -8.62 1.18
N GLY A 602 21.53 -8.46 2.10
CA GLY A 602 20.54 -7.38 2.06
C GLY A 602 19.09 -7.87 2.12
N PRO A 603 18.16 -6.97 2.49
CA PRO A 603 16.74 -7.26 2.68
C PRO A 603 16.01 -7.35 1.34
N LYS A 604 16.40 -8.34 0.52
CA LYS A 604 15.82 -8.60 -0.79
C LYS A 604 14.33 -8.90 -0.66
N ARG A 605 13.52 -8.30 -1.53
CA ARG A 605 12.07 -8.53 -1.63
C ARG A 605 11.71 -8.78 -3.08
N VAL A 606 10.97 -9.85 -3.34
CA VAL A 606 10.52 -10.23 -4.68
C VAL A 606 9.13 -9.67 -4.92
N VAL A 607 9.01 -8.83 -5.94
CA VAL A 607 7.77 -8.07 -6.17
C VAL A 607 7.33 -8.08 -7.63
N GLN A 608 6.01 -8.18 -7.79
CA GLN A 608 5.24 -7.97 -8.99
C GLN A 608 5.66 -8.88 -10.16
N PRO A 609 5.10 -10.10 -10.28
CA PRO A 609 5.17 -10.85 -11.54
C PRO A 609 4.59 -10.03 -12.69
N GLU A 610 5.28 -9.93 -13.82
CA GLU A 610 4.78 -9.30 -15.06
C GLU A 610 5.17 -10.15 -16.27
N PHE A 611 4.20 -10.47 -17.12
CA PHE A 611 4.44 -11.27 -18.32
C PHE A 611 5.01 -10.43 -19.46
N ASN A 612 5.76 -11.10 -20.35
CA ASN A 612 6.05 -10.57 -21.69
C ASN A 612 4.81 -10.62 -22.59
N LYS A 613 4.91 -10.07 -23.81
CA LYS A 613 3.83 -10.04 -24.80
C LYS A 613 3.30 -11.44 -25.16
N ALA A 614 4.19 -12.42 -25.25
CA ALA A 614 3.83 -13.79 -25.65
C ALA A 614 3.17 -14.58 -24.51
N GLY A 615 3.30 -14.11 -23.26
CA GLY A 615 2.79 -14.82 -22.09
C GLY A 615 3.55 -16.10 -21.75
N ASP A 616 4.80 -16.24 -22.21
CA ASP A 616 5.64 -17.42 -22.00
C ASP A 616 6.83 -17.17 -21.05
N GLU A 617 7.04 -15.90 -20.66
CA GLU A 617 8.01 -15.48 -19.66
C GLU A 617 7.37 -14.60 -18.60
N VAL A 618 7.76 -14.80 -17.34
CA VAL A 618 7.33 -13.97 -16.20
C VAL A 618 8.56 -13.32 -15.56
N TRP A 619 8.47 -12.00 -15.38
CA TRP A 619 9.55 -11.16 -14.90
C TRP A 619 9.25 -10.73 -13.46
N PHE A 620 10.26 -10.81 -12.60
CA PHE A 620 10.19 -10.46 -11.18
C PHE A 620 11.26 -9.45 -10.84
N SER A 621 10.91 -8.41 -10.10
CA SER A 621 11.91 -7.52 -9.52
C SER A 621 12.40 -8.11 -8.21
N VAL A 622 13.71 -8.24 -8.05
CA VAL A 622 14.35 -8.54 -6.77
C VAL A 622 14.90 -7.24 -6.22
N TRP A 623 14.05 -6.57 -5.44
CA TRP A 623 14.28 -5.25 -4.87
C TRP A 623 15.15 -5.36 -3.62
N ASN A 624 16.32 -4.70 -3.63
CA ASN A 624 17.22 -4.60 -2.48
C ASN A 624 17.35 -3.15 -2.00
N GLY A 625 18.13 -2.90 -0.95
CA GLY A 625 18.44 -1.52 -0.53
C GLY A 625 19.17 -0.73 -1.61
N LYS A 626 19.07 0.60 -1.57
CA LYS A 626 19.64 1.51 -2.59
C LYS A 626 21.13 1.29 -2.88
N GLU A 627 21.92 1.03 -1.83
CA GLU A 627 23.37 0.80 -1.93
C GLU A 627 23.73 -0.68 -2.19
N GLN A 628 22.73 -1.54 -2.38
CA GLN A 628 22.88 -2.98 -2.59
C GLN A 628 22.46 -3.37 -4.00
N ASN A 629 23.02 -4.47 -4.50
CA ASN A 629 22.69 -4.96 -5.83
C ASN A 629 21.24 -5.45 -5.87
N SER A 630 20.53 -5.09 -6.93
CA SER A 630 19.19 -5.59 -7.27
C SER A 630 19.22 -6.25 -8.66
N ALA A 631 18.13 -6.93 -9.03
CA ALA A 631 18.03 -7.59 -10.33
C ALA A 631 16.58 -7.70 -10.81
N ILE A 632 16.44 -8.07 -12.09
CA ILE A 632 15.21 -8.64 -12.63
C ILE A 632 15.46 -10.11 -12.94
N VAL A 633 14.62 -10.99 -12.41
CA VAL A 633 14.67 -12.43 -12.68
C VAL A 633 13.56 -12.78 -13.66
N ILE A 634 13.90 -13.56 -14.69
CA ILE A 634 12.98 -13.98 -15.74
C ILE A 634 12.83 -15.50 -15.66
N VAL A 635 11.59 -15.95 -15.55
CA VAL A 635 11.21 -17.35 -15.42
C VAL A 635 10.47 -17.78 -16.68
N ASP A 636 10.80 -18.96 -17.20
CA ASP A 636 10.03 -19.61 -18.24
C ASP A 636 8.71 -20.11 -17.63
N ASP A 637 7.58 -19.58 -18.08
CA ASP A 637 6.28 -19.82 -17.46
C ASP A 637 5.91 -21.31 -17.49
N LYS A 638 6.15 -21.96 -18.64
CA LYS A 638 5.76 -23.36 -18.85
C LYS A 638 6.53 -24.33 -17.97
N THR A 639 7.83 -24.10 -17.79
CA THR A 639 8.71 -25.00 -17.04
C THR A 639 8.92 -24.58 -15.59
N ARG A 640 8.52 -23.34 -15.23
CA ARG A 640 8.78 -22.69 -13.93
C ARG A 640 10.26 -22.64 -13.56
N LYS A 641 11.14 -22.60 -14.56
CA LYS A 641 12.59 -22.56 -14.37
C LYS A 641 13.15 -21.19 -14.67
N LEU A 642 14.24 -20.86 -13.97
CA LEU A 642 15.05 -19.69 -14.28
C LEU A 642 15.44 -19.69 -15.77
N LYS A 643 15.13 -18.59 -16.46
CA LYS A 643 15.49 -18.37 -17.86
C LYS A 643 16.62 -17.37 -18.00
N HIS A 644 16.57 -16.25 -17.27
CA HIS A 644 17.57 -15.20 -17.33
C HIS A 644 17.56 -14.32 -16.07
N VAL A 645 18.66 -13.60 -15.82
CA VAL A 645 18.74 -12.58 -14.77
C VAL A 645 19.40 -11.33 -15.34
N ILE A 646 18.68 -10.21 -15.29
CA ILE A 646 19.22 -8.90 -15.66
C ILE A 646 19.82 -8.27 -14.39
N LYS A 647 21.13 -8.00 -14.42
CA LYS A 647 21.89 -7.34 -13.36
C LYS A 647 22.70 -6.18 -13.94
N GLY A 648 23.07 -5.23 -13.10
CA GLY A 648 23.96 -4.13 -13.46
C GLY A 648 23.97 -3.07 -12.37
N VAL A 649 24.99 -2.20 -12.36
CA VAL A 649 25.06 -1.06 -11.42
C VAL A 649 23.94 -0.06 -11.66
N GLU A 650 23.36 -0.09 -12.86
CA GLU A 650 22.23 0.70 -13.31
C GLU A 650 20.87 0.18 -12.79
N MET A 651 20.78 -1.07 -12.31
CA MET A 651 19.54 -1.65 -11.76
C MET A 651 19.33 -1.24 -10.30
N VAL A 652 19.20 0.06 -10.06
CA VAL A 652 18.98 0.61 -8.71
C VAL A 652 17.51 0.48 -8.32
N THR A 653 17.20 -0.38 -7.36
CA THR A 653 15.85 -0.55 -6.79
C THR A 653 14.74 -0.76 -7.84
N PRO A 654 14.86 -1.77 -8.73
CA PRO A 654 13.81 -2.12 -9.67
C PRO A 654 12.55 -2.54 -8.92
N THR A 655 11.39 -2.00 -9.29
CA THR A 655 10.11 -2.30 -8.62
C THR A 655 9.02 -2.62 -9.63
N GLY A 656 8.20 -1.64 -10.03
CA GLY A 656 7.16 -1.81 -11.03
C GLY A 656 7.73 -2.07 -12.43
N LYS A 657 7.17 -3.07 -13.12
CA LYS A 657 7.49 -3.50 -14.48
C LYS A 657 6.20 -3.52 -15.28
N PHE A 658 6.21 -2.92 -16.46
CA PHE A 658 5.01 -2.79 -17.29
C PHE A 658 5.38 -3.20 -18.71
N ASN A 659 4.93 -4.38 -19.14
CA ASN A 659 5.06 -4.75 -20.54
C ASN A 659 4.12 -3.88 -21.39
N ILE A 660 4.60 -3.37 -22.52
CA ILE A 660 3.83 -2.43 -23.34
C ILE A 660 2.54 -3.11 -23.83
N TYR A 661 2.62 -4.24 -24.51
CA TYR A 661 1.43 -4.94 -25.04
C TYR A 661 0.40 -5.25 -23.96
N ASN A 662 0.83 -5.87 -22.85
CA ASN A 662 -0.08 -6.29 -21.79
C ASN A 662 -0.73 -5.08 -21.09
N THR A 663 0.00 -3.96 -20.97
CA THR A 663 -0.54 -2.76 -20.34
C THR A 663 -1.42 -1.94 -21.29
N VAL A 664 -1.13 -1.90 -22.60
CA VAL A 664 -2.02 -1.31 -23.62
C VAL A 664 -3.36 -2.05 -23.60
N ASN A 665 -3.32 -3.37 -23.71
CA ASN A 665 -4.49 -4.22 -23.92
C ASN A 665 -5.14 -4.70 -22.61
N ASP A 666 -4.70 -4.22 -21.44
CA ASP A 666 -5.23 -4.63 -20.13
C ASP A 666 -5.30 -6.17 -19.96
N VAL A 667 -4.20 -6.86 -20.26
CA VAL A 667 -4.04 -8.32 -20.14
C VAL A 667 -3.36 -8.67 -18.80
N TYR A 668 -4.07 -9.36 -17.91
CA TYR A 668 -3.57 -9.79 -16.58
C TYR A 668 -4.41 -10.87 -15.91
#